data_AF-A0A2E6EMJ2-F1
#
_entry.id   AF-A0A2E6EMJ2-F1
#
_cell.length_a   1.000
_cell.length_b   1.000
_cell.length_c   1.000
_cell.angle_alpha   90.00
_cell.angle_beta   90.00
_cell.angle_gamma   90.00
#
_symmetry.space_group_name_H-M   'P 1'
#
loop_
_entity.id
_entity.type
_entity.pdbx_description
1 polymer ?
#
loop_
_entity_poly.entity_id
_entity_poly.type
_entity_poly.pdbx_seq_one_letter_code
_entity_poly.pdbx_strand_id
1 'polypeptide(L)'
;MGSLRLFVADECGALFGWARTDDATSQALSVVDLRGFWRLCMRSNRSLLFCFGCILILISGCSSGVFVSCPEGAEKTRGAAGGYACKRADGTAHGPFRKLHPDGAVAEIGNFEDGLEQGVFESWFADGSARSRAEYRNGELWSTLTAWHNNGDVAVEQGFEEGVPVGVHRWIDDEGLPSQEIEYIAGLRARESRFGRLGKKIFEARWDGEVPLLEERWNLDGVKLLEARELQGENGSLKRWNDQGEMMSLASYAGGYPIAESVFHGNGAVREKRKYGELGRILSYEVFDRNGAQTRRLNYDPQVAATVWPATTVGSPGIELLFGERLQVASVVHGGPGATAGLRPGDELVSIGEWQLPDGPDQELVYGALQGEVGTAVVLVVRTSTGELKQVEVSREHRDLLDPRRLISQRWSVAGTLVERLSYKGGFLVEERRWFESGNKRKSADYDAAGRLVWQRSWYEIGQLSEEIAPLQGETHLLWQSWDEKGARTGRGTYLWGTSTRVGSLLKDGEFSYWQEGGVPKSTVQWKQGLKEGPYASYHLSGEPREEGSFKSDLREGRWTTYREPEQRDAGIPFSTLESKQMYAAGQKHGSFERYDAQCGWWVEKGSYKEGRKHGEWSSRPGPRYYSCDPSGMASRGSWTSRNRAQVCSKGTYRDGLKYGVWKERRDCWCEAGEASNCEVIVRNYGNEEMLVSEEISNSFD
;
A
#
# COMPACT_ATOMS: atom_id res chain seq x y z
N MET A 1 48.20 39.01 -81.98
CA MET A 1 49.68 39.16 -81.93
C MET A 1 49.97 39.68 -80.54
N GLY A 2 50.54 38.96 -79.60
CA GLY A 2 51.74 38.14 -79.66
C GLY A 2 52.44 38.43 -78.33
N SER A 3 52.26 37.51 -77.39
CA SER A 3 52.71 37.50 -76.00
C SER A 3 54.23 37.58 -75.82
N LEU A 4 54.69 38.09 -74.67
CA LEU A 4 55.82 37.47 -73.96
C LEU A 4 55.60 37.53 -72.44
N ARG A 5 55.80 36.38 -71.81
CA ARG A 5 55.54 36.02 -70.40
C ARG A 5 56.70 36.43 -69.49
N LEU A 6 56.42 36.60 -68.19
CA LEU A 6 57.31 36.11 -67.13
C LEU A 6 56.50 35.63 -65.92
N PHE A 7 56.88 34.44 -65.46
CA PHE A 7 56.20 33.53 -64.56
C PHE A 7 56.25 33.99 -63.10
N VAL A 8 55.17 33.72 -62.34
CA VAL A 8 55.29 33.31 -60.93
C VAL A 8 54.67 31.92 -60.85
N ALA A 9 55.43 31.01 -60.24
CA ALA A 9 55.10 29.60 -60.08
C ALA A 9 54.10 29.42 -58.92
N ASP A 10 52.97 28.79 -59.23
CA ASP A 10 52.13 28.08 -58.28
C ASP A 10 52.32 26.58 -58.56
N GLU A 11 52.66 25.79 -57.54
CA GLU A 11 52.58 24.33 -57.59
C GLU A 11 51.99 23.75 -56.29
N CYS A 12 51.30 22.62 -56.50
CA CYS A 12 50.57 21.72 -55.59
C CYS A 12 49.18 22.23 -55.16
N GLY A 13 48.05 21.70 -55.63
CA GLY A 13 47.71 20.35 -56.12
C GLY A 13 46.61 19.78 -55.20
N ALA A 14 45.34 20.03 -55.52
CA ALA A 14 44.39 19.09 -56.15
C ALA A 14 43.91 17.94 -55.25
N LEU A 15 42.59 17.86 -55.03
CA LEU A 15 41.83 16.61 -55.15
C LEU A 15 40.36 16.91 -55.51
N PHE A 16 39.93 16.27 -56.60
CA PHE A 16 38.63 16.33 -57.27
C PHE A 16 37.61 15.40 -56.60
N GLY A 17 36.32 15.73 -56.73
CA GLY A 17 35.20 14.80 -56.68
C GLY A 17 34.09 15.24 -57.64
N TRP A 18 33.77 14.39 -58.63
CA TRP A 18 32.76 14.60 -59.68
C TRP A 18 31.45 13.85 -59.37
N ALA A 19 30.29 14.44 -59.70
CA ALA A 19 29.10 13.81 -60.30
C ALA A 19 28.12 14.93 -60.75
N ARG A 20 27.97 15.24 -62.04
CA ARG A 20 26.99 14.75 -63.06
C ARG A 20 25.50 15.02 -62.72
N THR A 21 24.89 16.06 -63.33
CA THR A 21 24.00 16.11 -64.55
C THR A 21 22.52 16.17 -64.11
N ASP A 22 21.63 17.04 -64.61
CA ASP A 22 21.21 17.28 -66.01
C ASP A 22 20.62 18.70 -66.24
N ASP A 23 20.80 19.19 -67.49
CA ASP A 23 20.00 20.06 -68.38
C ASP A 23 18.78 20.87 -67.83
N ALA A 24 18.45 22.09 -68.28
CA ALA A 24 18.40 22.53 -69.68
C ALA A 24 18.28 24.08 -69.88
N THR A 25 18.83 24.53 -71.03
CA THR A 25 18.38 25.62 -71.94
C THR A 25 18.55 27.13 -71.60
N SER A 26 19.70 27.65 -72.04
CA SER A 26 19.93 28.73 -73.03
C SER A 26 19.05 30.01 -73.13
N GLN A 27 19.74 31.16 -73.00
CA GLN A 27 19.76 32.38 -73.86
C GLN A 27 18.44 33.20 -74.04
N ALA A 28 18.37 34.54 -74.03
CA ALA A 28 19.32 35.65 -74.04
C ALA A 28 18.63 37.01 -73.68
N LEU A 29 19.45 38.00 -73.28
CA LEU A 29 19.36 39.47 -73.50
C LEU A 29 18.13 40.28 -73.02
N SER A 30 18.35 41.22 -72.10
CA SER A 30 18.44 42.67 -72.44
C SER A 30 18.70 43.56 -71.21
N VAL A 31 19.43 44.63 -71.48
CA VAL A 31 19.82 45.73 -70.60
C VAL A 31 18.63 46.69 -70.43
N VAL A 32 18.31 47.09 -69.18
CA VAL A 32 17.73 48.40 -68.87
C VAL A 32 18.30 48.91 -67.54
N ASP A 33 18.64 50.18 -67.58
CA ASP A 33 19.41 51.01 -66.67
C ASP A 33 18.49 51.84 -65.74
N LEU A 34 19.12 52.43 -64.71
CA LEU A 34 18.76 53.64 -63.96
C LEU A 34 17.80 53.59 -62.76
N ARG A 35 18.43 53.96 -61.63
CA ARG A 35 18.09 55.09 -60.76
C ARG A 35 16.80 54.98 -59.94
N GLY A 36 17.01 54.81 -58.64
CA GLY A 36 16.16 55.49 -57.67
C GLY A 36 16.34 54.97 -56.26
N PHE A 37 17.36 55.43 -55.53
CA PHE A 37 17.29 55.57 -54.07
C PHE A 37 18.41 56.50 -53.54
N TRP A 38 18.70 57.56 -54.30
CA TRP A 38 19.61 58.66 -53.90
C TRP A 38 18.86 60.01 -53.98
N ARG A 39 17.71 60.12 -53.31
CA ARG A 39 17.00 61.39 -53.10
C ARG A 39 16.08 61.32 -51.86
N LEU A 40 16.62 61.54 -50.67
CA LEU A 40 15.90 62.08 -49.50
C LEU A 40 16.89 62.30 -48.35
N CYS A 41 17.68 63.38 -48.44
CA CYS A 41 18.10 64.24 -47.33
C CYS A 41 19.25 65.17 -47.77
N MET A 42 18.94 66.06 -48.71
CA MET A 42 19.61 67.36 -48.80
C MET A 42 18.51 68.42 -48.90
N ARG A 43 18.07 68.91 -47.75
CA ARG A 43 17.38 70.20 -47.64
C ARG A 43 17.47 70.76 -46.22
N SER A 44 18.67 71.13 -45.80
CA SER A 44 18.85 72.39 -45.08
C SER A 44 20.34 72.71 -45.05
N ASN A 45 20.63 73.93 -45.48
CA ASN A 45 21.92 74.50 -45.73
C ASN A 45 22.47 75.04 -44.39
N ARG A 46 23.61 74.53 -43.89
CA ARG A 46 24.68 75.33 -43.25
C ARG A 46 25.83 74.45 -42.72
N SER A 47 27.03 75.00 -42.93
CA SER A 47 28.32 74.65 -42.31
C SER A 47 29.21 73.64 -43.04
N LEU A 48 29.81 74.14 -44.12
CA LEU A 48 31.16 73.79 -44.57
C LEU A 48 32.15 73.86 -43.41
N LEU A 49 32.83 72.75 -43.10
CA LEU A 49 34.18 72.60 -42.54
C LEU A 49 34.29 71.18 -41.97
N PHE A 50 34.78 70.21 -42.76
CA PHE A 50 35.44 68.95 -42.34
C PHE A 50 35.56 67.95 -43.52
N CYS A 51 35.99 68.40 -44.71
CA CYS A 51 36.27 67.51 -45.85
C CYS A 51 37.61 67.82 -46.53
N PHE A 52 38.68 68.00 -45.73
CA PHE A 52 40.05 68.11 -46.23
C PHE A 52 41.05 67.26 -45.41
N GLY A 53 40.61 66.10 -44.91
CA GLY A 53 41.43 65.24 -44.03
C GLY A 53 41.46 63.74 -44.36
N CYS A 54 40.93 63.28 -45.50
CA CYS A 54 40.79 61.84 -45.77
C CYS A 54 41.33 61.38 -47.14
N ILE A 55 42.41 62.01 -47.63
CA ILE A 55 43.19 61.50 -48.78
C ILE A 55 44.67 61.51 -48.38
N LEU A 56 45.06 60.62 -47.45
CA LEU A 56 46.46 60.25 -47.18
C LEU A 56 46.62 59.01 -46.25
N ILE A 57 45.68 58.05 -46.26
CA ILE A 57 45.85 56.77 -45.55
C ILE A 57 45.30 55.61 -46.40
N LEU A 58 45.90 55.37 -47.56
CA LEU A 58 45.64 54.17 -48.38
C LEU A 58 46.93 53.49 -48.88
N ILE A 59 48.08 53.76 -48.25
CA ILE A 59 49.35 53.05 -48.50
C ILE A 59 50.08 52.82 -47.16
N SER A 60 49.59 51.88 -46.35
CA SER A 60 50.36 51.27 -45.24
C SER A 60 49.62 50.03 -44.68
N GLY A 61 49.21 49.12 -45.56
CA GLY A 61 48.59 47.85 -45.20
C GLY A 61 49.52 46.67 -45.44
N CYS A 62 50.76 46.74 -44.95
CA CYS A 62 51.65 45.59 -44.93
C CYS A 62 52.57 45.67 -43.70
N SER A 63 52.54 44.60 -42.90
CA SER A 63 53.53 44.22 -41.89
C SER A 63 53.93 45.30 -40.88
N SER A 64 53.15 45.43 -39.81
CA SER A 64 53.65 45.92 -38.52
C SER A 64 53.00 45.09 -37.42
N GLY A 65 53.76 44.14 -36.88
CA GLY A 65 53.37 43.44 -35.67
C GLY A 65 53.12 44.48 -34.58
N VAL A 66 51.91 44.49 -34.05
CA VAL A 66 51.58 45.29 -32.87
C VAL A 66 52.57 44.89 -31.77
N PHE A 67 53.47 45.79 -31.42
CA PHE A 67 54.33 45.61 -30.26
C PHE A 67 53.43 45.62 -29.04
N VAL A 68 53.08 44.43 -28.55
CA VAL A 68 52.34 44.28 -27.30
C VAL A 68 53.32 44.52 -26.15
N SER A 69 53.47 45.79 -25.78
CA SER A 69 54.25 46.24 -24.62
C SER A 69 53.42 46.14 -23.34
N CYS A 70 54.04 45.70 -22.25
CA CYS A 70 53.38 45.78 -20.95
C CYS A 70 53.23 47.23 -20.50
N PRO A 71 52.11 47.59 -19.84
CA PRO A 71 51.91 48.91 -19.25
C PRO A 71 52.94 49.19 -18.14
N GLU A 72 53.08 50.48 -17.79
CA GLU A 72 54.02 50.93 -16.78
C GLU A 72 53.83 50.21 -15.44
N GLY A 73 54.93 49.76 -14.84
CA GLY A 73 54.91 48.98 -13.59
C GLY A 73 54.61 47.48 -13.76
N ALA A 74 54.34 47.00 -14.97
CA ALA A 74 54.20 45.58 -15.28
C ALA A 74 55.31 45.07 -16.20
N GLU A 75 55.83 43.88 -15.90
CA GLU A 75 56.86 43.20 -16.68
C GLU A 75 56.30 41.96 -17.39
N LYS A 76 56.85 41.66 -18.57
CA LYS A 76 56.43 40.53 -19.39
C LYS A 76 56.96 39.22 -18.80
N THR A 77 56.08 38.43 -18.21
CA THR A 77 56.40 37.08 -17.73
C THR A 77 56.11 36.06 -18.83
N ARG A 78 57.07 35.17 -19.15
CA ARG A 78 56.83 34.06 -20.09
C ARG A 78 56.01 32.96 -19.43
N GLY A 79 54.98 32.49 -20.12
CA GLY A 79 54.15 31.36 -19.74
C GLY A 79 54.58 30.06 -20.42
N ALA A 80 53.84 28.98 -20.16
CA ALA A 80 54.02 27.70 -20.82
C ALA A 80 53.87 27.80 -22.35
N ALA A 81 54.55 26.90 -23.07
CA ALA A 81 54.54 26.80 -24.54
C ALA A 81 54.94 28.09 -25.30
N GLY A 82 55.54 29.09 -24.63
CA GLY A 82 55.94 30.36 -25.25
C GLY A 82 54.90 31.47 -25.17
N GLY A 83 53.81 31.28 -24.41
CA GLY A 83 52.87 32.35 -24.07
C GLY A 83 53.51 33.44 -23.20
N TYR A 84 52.75 34.50 -22.90
CA TYR A 84 53.19 35.56 -21.99
C TYR A 84 52.01 36.19 -21.24
N ALA A 85 52.31 36.81 -20.10
CA ALA A 85 51.39 37.68 -19.38
C ALA A 85 52.16 38.86 -18.78
N CYS A 86 51.58 40.05 -18.80
CA CYS A 86 52.13 41.20 -18.08
C CYS A 86 51.75 41.11 -16.59
N LYS A 87 52.75 41.19 -15.71
CA LYS A 87 52.57 41.09 -14.25
C LYS A 87 53.34 42.20 -13.54
N ARG A 88 52.74 42.77 -12.49
CA ARG A 88 53.42 43.68 -11.56
C ARG A 88 54.43 42.94 -10.69
N ALA A 89 55.27 43.69 -9.97
CA ALA A 89 56.32 43.14 -9.11
C ALA A 89 55.80 42.18 -8.00
N ASP A 90 54.54 42.34 -7.59
CA ASP A 90 53.83 41.50 -6.63
C ASP A 90 53.24 40.22 -7.26
N GLY A 91 53.33 40.07 -8.58
CA GLY A 91 52.78 38.94 -9.35
C GLY A 91 51.36 39.18 -9.90
N THR A 92 50.73 40.32 -9.60
CA THR A 92 49.37 40.66 -10.04
C THR A 92 49.33 40.89 -11.56
N ALA A 93 48.40 40.25 -12.26
CA ALA A 93 48.25 40.41 -13.71
C ALA A 93 47.80 41.84 -14.05
N HIS A 94 48.54 42.54 -14.91
CA HIS A 94 48.24 43.92 -15.27
C HIS A 94 48.81 44.22 -16.66
N GLY A 95 47.93 44.31 -17.65
CA GLY A 95 48.24 44.46 -19.06
C GLY A 95 47.88 43.23 -19.90
N PRO A 96 48.29 43.23 -21.18
CA PRO A 96 47.92 42.21 -22.14
C PRO A 96 48.55 40.85 -21.82
N PHE A 97 47.84 39.78 -22.14
CA PHE A 97 48.36 38.42 -22.07
C PHE A 97 48.02 37.61 -23.32
N ARG A 98 48.79 36.53 -23.52
CA ARG A 98 48.60 35.56 -24.59
C ARG A 98 48.97 34.17 -24.10
N LYS A 99 48.03 33.25 -24.20
CA LYS A 99 48.22 31.83 -23.94
C LYS A 99 48.37 31.09 -25.27
N LEU A 100 49.22 30.06 -25.28
CA LEU A 100 49.45 29.22 -26.45
C LEU A 100 49.03 27.78 -26.17
N HIS A 101 48.61 27.08 -27.22
CA HIS A 101 48.44 25.63 -27.24
C HIS A 101 49.81 24.94 -27.23
N PRO A 102 49.89 23.63 -26.93
CA PRO A 102 51.16 22.89 -26.93
C PRO A 102 51.91 22.91 -28.27
N ASP A 103 51.20 23.09 -29.38
CA ASP A 103 51.75 23.22 -30.74
C ASP A 103 52.25 24.63 -31.08
N GLY A 104 52.09 25.60 -30.16
CA GLY A 104 52.49 26.99 -30.33
C GLY A 104 51.43 27.90 -30.98
N ALA A 105 50.26 27.36 -31.38
CA ALA A 105 49.14 28.16 -31.84
C ALA A 105 48.56 29.02 -30.71
N VAL A 106 47.89 30.13 -31.04
CA VAL A 106 47.25 30.99 -30.02
C VAL A 106 46.08 30.24 -29.42
N ALA A 107 46.07 30.09 -28.10
CA ALA A 107 44.94 29.53 -27.38
C ALA A 107 43.99 30.61 -26.87
N GLU A 108 44.54 31.75 -26.43
CA GLU A 108 43.77 32.80 -25.77
C GLU A 108 44.54 34.12 -25.77
N ILE A 109 43.84 35.23 -25.92
CA ILE A 109 44.36 36.59 -25.68
C ILE A 109 43.35 37.39 -24.88
N GLY A 110 43.84 38.38 -24.17
CA GLY A 110 43.03 39.38 -23.49
C GLY A 110 43.91 40.34 -22.71
N ASN A 111 43.31 41.06 -21.77
CA ASN A 111 44.00 42.07 -20.99
C ASN A 111 43.49 42.06 -19.55
N PHE A 112 44.40 42.32 -18.60
CA PHE A 112 44.08 42.42 -17.19
C PHE A 112 44.31 43.85 -16.70
N GLU A 113 43.50 44.31 -15.77
CA GLU A 113 43.72 45.53 -15.00
C GLU A 113 43.64 45.18 -13.51
N ASP A 114 44.79 45.24 -12.83
CA ASP A 114 44.93 44.98 -11.38
C ASP A 114 44.41 43.61 -10.94
N GLY A 115 44.68 42.60 -11.76
CA GLY A 115 44.30 41.21 -11.52
C GLY A 115 42.92 40.84 -12.06
N LEU A 116 42.16 41.80 -12.56
CA LEU A 116 40.80 41.62 -13.08
C LEU A 116 40.77 41.67 -14.61
N GLU A 117 39.94 40.85 -15.25
CA GLU A 117 39.76 40.85 -16.70
C GLU A 117 39.22 42.20 -17.19
N GLN A 118 39.84 42.76 -18.23
CA GLN A 118 39.49 44.07 -18.78
C GLN A 118 39.60 44.08 -20.31
N GLY A 119 38.51 44.45 -20.98
CA GLY A 119 38.42 44.51 -22.44
C GLY A 119 38.05 43.17 -23.08
N VAL A 120 38.34 43.02 -24.37
CA VAL A 120 37.94 41.84 -25.15
C VAL A 120 38.90 40.67 -24.89
N PHE A 121 38.32 39.53 -24.54
CA PHE A 121 38.97 38.24 -24.45
C PHE A 121 38.51 37.36 -25.61
N GLU A 122 39.48 36.74 -26.27
CA GLU A 122 39.27 35.84 -27.39
C GLU A 122 40.06 34.56 -27.17
N SER A 123 39.44 33.42 -27.47
CA SER A 123 40.08 32.11 -27.41
C SER A 123 39.88 31.34 -28.71
N TRP A 124 40.80 30.41 -28.98
CA TRP A 124 40.80 29.59 -30.20
C TRP A 124 41.04 28.12 -29.87
N PHE A 125 40.56 27.25 -30.75
CA PHE A 125 40.91 25.82 -30.75
C PHE A 125 42.33 25.61 -31.29
N ALA A 126 42.86 24.39 -31.14
CA ALA A 126 44.22 24.07 -31.57
C ALA A 126 44.44 24.22 -33.08
N ASP A 127 43.38 24.05 -33.88
CA ASP A 127 43.39 24.26 -35.33
C ASP A 127 43.33 25.75 -35.74
N GLY A 128 43.24 26.67 -34.78
CA GLY A 128 43.14 28.11 -34.99
C GLY A 128 41.73 28.64 -35.25
N SER A 129 40.70 27.78 -35.25
CA SER A 129 39.31 28.23 -35.32
C SER A 129 38.88 28.94 -34.03
N ALA A 130 37.97 29.91 -34.13
CA ALA A 130 37.50 30.67 -32.98
C ALA A 130 36.76 29.76 -31.99
N ARG A 131 37.03 29.94 -30.69
CA ARG A 131 36.43 29.15 -29.61
C ARG A 131 35.50 29.97 -28.73
N SER A 132 35.92 31.16 -28.33
CA SER A 132 35.05 32.10 -27.60
C SER A 132 35.49 33.54 -27.72
N ARG A 133 34.55 34.47 -27.51
CA ARG A 133 34.76 35.91 -27.50
C ARG A 133 33.82 36.58 -26.51
N ALA A 134 34.35 37.46 -25.67
CA ALA A 134 33.61 38.18 -24.63
C ALA A 134 34.33 39.49 -24.26
N GLU A 135 33.60 40.51 -23.80
CA GLU A 135 34.18 41.71 -23.21
C GLU A 135 34.00 41.69 -21.69
N TYR A 136 35.08 41.92 -20.95
CA TYR A 136 35.08 42.01 -19.50
C TYR A 136 35.35 43.45 -19.03
N ARG A 137 34.76 43.85 -17.91
CA ARG A 137 35.09 45.09 -17.21
C ARG A 137 35.20 44.80 -15.72
N ASN A 138 36.35 45.11 -15.12
CA ASN A 138 36.64 44.82 -13.72
C ASN A 138 36.36 43.36 -13.31
N GLY A 139 36.65 42.41 -14.20
CA GLY A 139 36.45 40.98 -13.97
C GLY A 139 35.02 40.47 -14.22
N GLU A 140 34.07 41.37 -14.50
CA GLU A 140 32.69 41.02 -14.82
C GLU A 140 32.45 41.01 -16.33
N LEU A 141 31.64 40.07 -16.81
CA LEU A 141 31.27 39.97 -18.21
C LEU A 141 30.30 41.11 -18.56
N TRP A 142 30.66 41.92 -19.55
CA TRP A 142 30.01 43.20 -19.86
C TRP A 142 29.33 43.25 -21.23
N SER A 143 29.46 42.19 -22.03
CA SER A 143 28.88 42.09 -23.37
C SER A 143 28.34 40.69 -23.67
N THR A 144 27.94 40.46 -24.92
CA THR A 144 27.57 39.12 -25.37
C THR A 144 28.80 38.21 -25.40
N LEU A 145 28.76 37.14 -24.60
CA LEU A 145 29.65 35.99 -24.77
C LEU A 145 29.15 35.15 -25.94
N THR A 146 30.02 34.97 -26.93
CA THR A 146 29.82 34.03 -28.03
C THR A 146 30.86 32.93 -27.93
N ALA A 147 30.44 31.67 -27.99
CA ALA A 147 31.33 30.54 -28.14
C ALA A 147 30.92 29.71 -29.34
N TRP A 148 31.89 29.04 -29.96
CA TRP A 148 31.71 28.24 -31.17
C TRP A 148 32.11 26.79 -30.94
N HIS A 149 31.53 25.90 -31.73
CA HIS A 149 31.96 24.51 -31.85
C HIS A 149 33.22 24.43 -32.73
N ASN A 150 33.90 23.28 -32.71
CA ASN A 150 35.07 23.04 -33.58
C ASN A 150 34.74 23.15 -35.09
N ASN A 151 33.47 23.01 -35.48
CA ASN A 151 33.02 23.16 -36.87
C ASN A 151 32.85 24.64 -37.29
N GLY A 152 32.98 25.60 -36.37
CA GLY A 152 32.82 27.03 -36.60
C GLY A 152 31.40 27.56 -36.39
N ASP A 153 30.42 26.71 -36.11
CA ASP A 153 29.05 27.13 -35.79
C ASP A 153 28.97 27.63 -34.34
N VAL A 154 28.04 28.56 -34.08
CA VAL A 154 27.82 29.09 -32.72
C VAL A 154 27.32 27.97 -31.81
N ALA A 155 28.00 27.75 -30.69
CA ALA A 155 27.63 26.81 -29.65
C ALA A 155 26.85 27.48 -28.53
N VAL A 156 27.24 28.70 -28.15
CA VAL A 156 26.68 29.44 -27.03
C VAL A 156 26.63 30.93 -27.36
N GLU A 157 25.51 31.58 -27.03
CA GLU A 157 25.33 33.03 -27.10
C GLU A 157 24.65 33.51 -25.82
N GLN A 158 25.29 34.38 -25.06
CA GLN A 158 24.80 34.82 -23.74
C GLN A 158 25.02 36.32 -23.56
N GLY A 159 23.94 37.08 -23.33
CA GLY A 159 24.00 38.53 -23.13
C GLY A 159 24.18 38.92 -21.67
N PHE A 160 25.07 39.88 -21.42
CA PHE A 160 25.31 40.46 -20.10
C PHE A 160 25.35 41.99 -20.18
N GLU A 161 24.73 42.64 -19.21
CA GLU A 161 24.81 44.08 -18.98
C GLU A 161 25.18 44.29 -17.51
N GLU A 162 26.30 44.98 -17.26
CA GLU A 162 26.79 45.23 -15.89
C GLU A 162 26.99 43.95 -15.05
N GLY A 163 27.49 42.87 -15.66
CA GLY A 163 27.65 41.57 -15.00
C GLY A 163 26.35 40.79 -14.81
N VAL A 164 25.19 41.40 -15.11
CA VAL A 164 23.86 40.80 -14.94
C VAL A 164 23.42 40.16 -16.27
N PRO A 165 22.91 38.91 -16.26
CA PRO A 165 22.42 38.27 -17.48
C PRO A 165 21.17 39.00 -18.01
N VAL A 166 21.15 39.27 -19.31
CA VAL A 166 20.04 39.93 -20.01
C VAL A 166 19.76 39.27 -21.35
N GLY A 167 18.50 39.37 -21.79
CA GLY A 167 18.09 38.85 -23.09
C GLY A 167 18.06 37.32 -23.15
N VAL A 168 18.11 36.77 -24.35
CA VAL A 168 18.03 35.33 -24.58
C VAL A 168 19.43 34.73 -24.62
N HIS A 169 19.73 33.91 -23.63
CA HIS A 169 20.87 33.01 -23.62
C HIS A 169 20.52 31.75 -24.40
N ARG A 170 21.36 31.36 -25.35
CA ARG A 170 21.11 30.24 -26.28
C ARG A 170 22.28 29.25 -26.26
N TRP A 171 21.93 27.97 -26.27
CA TRP A 171 22.84 26.86 -26.46
C TRP A 171 22.41 26.08 -27.68
N ILE A 172 23.36 25.75 -28.54
CA ILE A 172 23.17 25.11 -29.83
C ILE A 172 24.09 23.88 -29.86
N ASP A 173 23.61 22.74 -30.35
CA ASP A 173 24.43 21.54 -30.52
C ASP A 173 25.36 21.66 -31.74
N ASP A 174 26.23 20.66 -31.92
CA ASP A 174 27.20 20.62 -33.03
C ASP A 174 26.55 20.37 -34.39
N GLU A 175 25.25 20.04 -34.42
CA GLU A 175 24.44 19.99 -35.64
C GLU A 175 23.73 21.31 -35.96
N GLY A 176 23.92 22.35 -35.15
CA GLY A 176 23.32 23.67 -35.34
C GLY A 176 21.85 23.76 -34.89
N LEU A 177 21.34 22.76 -34.17
CA LEU A 177 19.99 22.77 -33.60
C LEU A 177 20.01 23.38 -32.20
N PRO A 178 18.97 24.14 -31.80
CA PRO A 178 18.89 24.67 -30.45
C PRO A 178 18.76 23.49 -29.46
N SER A 179 19.49 23.54 -28.35
CA SER A 179 19.39 22.60 -27.24
C SER A 179 18.71 23.23 -26.02
N GLN A 180 18.98 24.51 -25.77
CA GLN A 180 18.39 25.29 -24.67
C GLN A 180 18.32 26.78 -25.00
N GLU A 181 17.28 27.44 -24.49
CA GLU A 181 17.16 28.90 -24.47
C GLU A 181 16.67 29.35 -23.09
N ILE A 182 17.29 30.38 -22.52
CA ILE A 182 16.88 31.00 -21.25
C ILE A 182 16.79 32.52 -21.46
N GLU A 183 15.64 33.10 -21.19
CA GLU A 183 15.42 34.55 -21.26
C GLU A 183 15.57 35.17 -19.86
N TYR A 184 16.41 36.19 -19.75
CA TYR A 184 16.59 36.98 -18.54
C TYR A 184 16.04 38.40 -18.72
N ILE A 185 15.23 38.83 -17.77
CA ILE A 185 14.69 40.20 -17.67
C ILE A 185 15.13 40.75 -16.32
N ALA A 186 15.92 41.83 -16.34
CA ALA A 186 16.51 42.43 -15.13
C ALA A 186 17.26 41.42 -14.24
N GLY A 187 18.01 40.49 -14.85
CA GLY A 187 18.78 39.45 -14.16
C GLY A 187 17.97 38.26 -13.66
N LEU A 188 16.64 38.34 -13.67
CA LEU A 188 15.75 37.26 -13.26
C LEU A 188 15.36 36.43 -14.47
N ARG A 189 15.28 35.12 -14.26
CA ARG A 189 14.83 34.18 -15.27
C ARG A 189 13.35 34.44 -15.58
N ALA A 190 13.04 34.77 -16.82
CA ALA A 190 11.67 34.99 -17.28
C ALA A 190 11.11 33.78 -18.04
N ARG A 191 11.93 33.14 -18.88
CA ARG A 191 11.53 32.01 -19.72
C ARG A 191 12.65 31.00 -19.91
N GLU A 192 12.28 29.74 -20.10
CA GLU A 192 13.17 28.66 -20.47
C GLU A 192 12.50 27.80 -21.53
N SER A 193 13.24 27.43 -22.56
CA SER A 193 12.87 26.37 -23.50
C SER A 193 14.01 25.37 -23.59
N ARG A 194 13.70 24.07 -23.63
CA ARG A 194 14.67 23.02 -23.97
C ARG A 194 14.16 22.19 -25.13
N PHE A 195 15.09 21.70 -25.92
CA PHE A 195 14.82 21.05 -27.19
C PHE A 195 15.49 19.67 -27.22
N GLY A 196 14.86 18.72 -27.89
CA GLY A 196 15.42 17.38 -28.15
C GLY A 196 16.23 17.34 -29.46
N ARG A 197 16.72 16.14 -29.82
CA ARG A 197 17.62 15.85 -30.96
C ARG A 197 17.16 16.31 -32.37
N LEU A 198 15.95 16.82 -32.51
CA LEU A 198 15.40 17.28 -33.79
C LEU A 198 14.99 18.77 -33.74
N GLY A 199 15.49 19.53 -32.75
CA GLY A 199 15.07 20.90 -32.49
C GLY A 199 13.62 21.03 -32.02
N LYS A 200 12.94 19.92 -31.73
CA LYS A 200 11.59 19.91 -31.17
C LYS A 200 11.63 20.24 -29.69
N LYS A 201 10.76 21.16 -29.26
CA LYS A 201 10.66 21.54 -27.85
C LYS A 201 10.17 20.38 -26.98
N ILE A 202 10.87 20.12 -25.89
CA ILE A 202 10.54 19.08 -24.89
C ILE A 202 10.21 19.68 -23.51
N PHE A 203 10.50 20.97 -23.32
CA PHE A 203 10.25 21.68 -22.08
C PHE A 203 10.04 23.18 -22.33
N GLU A 204 9.08 23.79 -21.66
CA GLU A 204 8.91 25.24 -21.54
C GLU A 204 8.57 25.59 -20.10
N ALA A 205 9.19 26.65 -19.58
CA ALA A 205 8.74 27.24 -18.33
C ALA A 205 8.78 28.77 -18.37
N ARG A 206 7.91 29.39 -17.59
CA ARG A 206 7.81 30.85 -17.42
C ARG A 206 7.70 31.18 -15.95
N TRP A 207 8.34 32.28 -15.57
CA TRP A 207 8.40 32.72 -14.18
C TRP A 207 7.96 34.18 -14.05
N ASP A 208 7.44 34.50 -12.88
CA ASP A 208 7.33 35.86 -12.36
C ASP A 208 8.20 35.94 -11.11
N GLY A 209 9.36 36.59 -11.24
CA GLY A 209 10.44 36.48 -10.27
C GLY A 209 10.93 35.04 -10.10
N GLU A 210 10.84 34.49 -8.89
CA GLU A 210 11.21 33.09 -8.59
C GLU A 210 10.02 32.12 -8.69
N VAL A 211 8.79 32.63 -8.89
CA VAL A 211 7.57 31.82 -8.89
C VAL A 211 7.27 31.30 -10.30
N PRO A 212 7.20 29.97 -10.51
CA PRO A 212 6.83 29.41 -11.81
C PRO A 212 5.35 29.66 -12.11
N LEU A 213 5.06 30.38 -13.21
CA LEU A 213 3.71 30.62 -13.73
C LEU A 213 3.25 29.53 -14.70
N LEU A 214 4.19 28.95 -15.45
CA LEU A 214 3.92 27.92 -16.43
C LEU A 214 5.05 26.91 -16.44
N GLU A 215 4.70 25.63 -16.53
CA GLU A 215 5.61 24.56 -16.91
C GLU A 215 4.91 23.61 -17.86
N GLU A 216 5.51 23.34 -19.01
CA GLU A 216 5.02 22.40 -20.00
C GLU A 216 6.13 21.42 -20.39
N ARG A 217 5.76 20.15 -20.56
CA ARG A 217 6.69 19.10 -21.00
C ARG A 217 6.08 18.31 -22.14
N TRP A 218 6.92 17.91 -23.08
CA TRP A 218 6.56 17.06 -24.22
C TRP A 218 7.54 15.91 -24.36
N ASN A 219 7.07 14.78 -24.90
CA ASN A 219 7.96 13.72 -25.34
C ASN A 219 8.62 14.07 -26.69
N LEU A 220 9.53 13.21 -27.18
CA LEU A 220 10.27 13.43 -28.43
C LEU A 220 9.37 13.44 -29.68
N ASP A 221 8.19 12.84 -29.60
CA ASP A 221 7.21 12.83 -30.69
C ASP A 221 6.36 14.13 -30.73
N GLY A 222 6.42 14.93 -29.67
CA GLY A 222 5.66 16.18 -29.52
C GLY A 222 4.33 16.02 -28.78
N VAL A 223 4.08 14.86 -28.16
CA VAL A 223 2.93 14.64 -27.29
C VAL A 223 3.18 15.34 -25.95
N LYS A 224 2.22 16.17 -25.51
CA LYS A 224 2.30 16.87 -24.23
C LYS A 224 2.17 15.86 -23.09
N LEU A 225 3.08 15.92 -22.12
CA LEU A 225 3.13 15.05 -20.93
C LEU A 225 2.68 15.77 -19.66
N LEU A 226 2.92 17.07 -19.56
CA LEU A 226 2.62 17.88 -18.38
C LEU A 226 2.30 19.32 -18.76
N GLU A 227 1.35 19.91 -18.03
CA GLU A 227 1.04 21.35 -18.04
C GLU A 227 0.73 21.77 -16.61
N ALA A 228 1.59 22.56 -15.99
CA ALA A 228 1.37 23.22 -14.72
C ALA A 228 1.20 24.72 -14.96
N ARG A 229 0.16 25.32 -14.36
CA ARG A 229 -0.12 26.75 -14.45
C ARG A 229 -0.37 27.31 -13.06
N GLU A 230 0.32 28.40 -12.72
CA GLU A 230 0.09 29.23 -11.54
C GLU A 230 -0.15 28.42 -10.25
N LEU A 231 0.68 27.40 -9.98
CA LEU A 231 0.43 26.47 -8.86
C LEU A 231 0.41 27.18 -7.50
N GLN A 232 1.18 28.25 -7.34
CA GLN A 232 1.19 29.09 -6.13
C GLN A 232 0.13 30.20 -6.14
N GLY A 233 -0.56 30.41 -7.27
CA GLY A 233 -1.64 31.40 -7.42
C GLY A 233 -2.99 30.92 -6.88
N GLU A 234 -4.01 31.77 -6.97
CA GLU A 234 -5.36 31.44 -6.48
C GLU A 234 -6.07 30.37 -7.32
N ASN A 235 -5.71 30.24 -8.60
CA ASN A 235 -6.38 29.37 -9.57
C ASN A 235 -5.38 28.50 -10.35
N GLY A 236 -4.52 27.79 -9.63
CA GLY A 236 -3.53 26.92 -10.21
C GLY A 236 -4.14 25.64 -10.83
N SER A 237 -3.45 25.06 -11.81
CA SER A 237 -3.83 23.77 -12.39
C SER A 237 -2.63 22.93 -12.79
N LEU A 238 -2.76 21.61 -12.67
CA LEU A 238 -1.78 20.64 -13.12
C LEU A 238 -2.47 19.55 -13.93
N LYS A 239 -2.06 19.37 -15.18
CA LYS A 239 -2.52 18.31 -16.06
C LYS A 239 -1.36 17.40 -16.40
N ARG A 240 -1.63 16.10 -16.45
CA ARG A 240 -0.66 15.08 -16.86
C ARG A 240 -1.27 14.13 -17.88
N TRP A 241 -0.48 13.75 -18.87
CA TRP A 241 -0.84 12.81 -19.92
C TRP A 241 0.20 11.70 -20.01
N ASN A 242 -0.17 10.57 -20.61
CA ASN A 242 0.77 9.50 -20.95
C ASN A 242 1.41 9.75 -22.33
N ASP A 243 2.34 8.87 -22.74
CA ASP A 243 3.03 8.97 -24.03
C ASP A 243 2.11 8.82 -25.26
N GLN A 244 0.89 8.31 -25.06
CA GLN A 244 -0.13 8.15 -26.11
C GLN A 244 -1.04 9.40 -26.23
N GLY A 245 -0.87 10.39 -25.34
CA GLY A 245 -1.67 11.61 -25.31
C GLY A 245 -2.99 11.47 -24.55
N GLU A 246 -3.19 10.38 -23.82
CA GLU A 246 -4.35 10.18 -22.95
C GLU A 246 -4.12 10.90 -21.62
N MET A 247 -5.12 11.66 -21.17
CA MET A 247 -5.03 12.39 -19.89
C MET A 247 -5.02 11.40 -18.73
N MET A 248 -4.00 11.44 -17.88
CA MET A 248 -3.90 10.60 -16.68
C MET A 248 -4.51 11.27 -15.46
N SER A 249 -4.27 12.57 -15.30
CA SER A 249 -4.74 13.32 -14.13
C SER A 249 -4.89 14.81 -14.40
N LEU A 250 -5.81 15.42 -13.64
CA LEU A 250 -6.06 16.85 -13.58
C LEU A 250 -6.20 17.24 -12.11
N ALA A 251 -5.41 18.19 -11.65
CA ALA A 251 -5.51 18.77 -10.31
C ALA A 251 -5.66 20.29 -10.38
N SER A 252 -6.44 20.85 -9.47
CA SER A 252 -6.62 22.28 -9.25
C SER A 252 -5.94 22.68 -7.95
N TYR A 253 -5.31 23.85 -7.93
CA TYR A 253 -4.55 24.38 -6.80
C TYR A 253 -5.04 25.78 -6.42
N ALA A 254 -4.91 26.13 -5.14
CA ALA A 254 -5.09 27.47 -4.63
C ALA A 254 -4.02 27.74 -3.56
N GLY A 255 -3.20 28.78 -3.77
CA GLY A 255 -2.15 29.18 -2.83
C GLY A 255 -1.08 28.10 -2.61
N GLY A 256 -0.77 27.30 -3.63
CA GLY A 256 0.19 26.18 -3.54
C GLY A 256 -0.42 24.85 -3.09
N TYR A 257 -1.68 24.83 -2.64
CA TYR A 257 -2.32 23.62 -2.12
C TYR A 257 -3.32 23.03 -3.12
N PRO A 258 -3.35 21.70 -3.31
CA PRO A 258 -4.37 21.06 -4.14
C PRO A 258 -5.74 21.22 -3.48
N ILE A 259 -6.75 21.60 -4.28
CA ILE A 259 -8.15 21.75 -3.84
C ILE A 259 -9.07 20.70 -4.49
N ALA A 260 -8.69 20.17 -5.64
CA ALA A 260 -9.38 19.09 -6.32
C ALA A 260 -8.42 18.29 -7.19
N GLU A 261 -8.69 17.00 -7.35
CA GLU A 261 -7.96 16.14 -8.29
C GLU A 261 -8.92 15.12 -8.94
N SER A 262 -8.69 14.83 -10.20
CA SER A 262 -9.32 13.75 -10.96
C SER A 262 -8.25 12.90 -11.63
N VAL A 263 -8.36 11.58 -11.49
CA VAL A 263 -7.51 10.60 -12.18
C VAL A 263 -8.38 9.85 -13.17
N PHE A 264 -7.86 9.52 -14.35
CA PHE A 264 -8.61 8.94 -15.45
C PHE A 264 -8.14 7.52 -15.78
N HIS A 265 -9.04 6.72 -16.35
CA HIS A 265 -8.72 5.47 -17.04
C HIS A 265 -8.17 5.78 -18.44
N GLY A 266 -7.50 4.82 -19.08
CA GLY A 266 -6.98 5.00 -20.46
C GLY A 266 -8.06 5.31 -21.50
N ASN A 267 -9.33 4.95 -21.25
CA ASN A 267 -10.45 5.32 -22.13
C ASN A 267 -10.98 6.75 -21.89
N GLY A 268 -10.33 7.55 -21.03
CA GLY A 268 -10.74 8.91 -20.68
C GLY A 268 -11.86 9.02 -19.65
N ALA A 269 -12.45 7.90 -19.20
CA ALA A 269 -13.42 7.92 -18.10
C ALA A 269 -12.72 8.29 -16.79
N VAL A 270 -13.39 9.06 -15.92
CA VAL A 270 -12.86 9.34 -14.59
C VAL A 270 -12.77 8.04 -13.80
N ARG A 271 -11.63 7.80 -13.15
CA ARG A 271 -11.36 6.68 -12.25
C ARG A 271 -11.52 7.07 -10.80
N GLU A 272 -10.97 8.22 -10.43
CA GLU A 272 -10.96 8.73 -9.06
C GLU A 272 -11.22 10.23 -9.05
N LYS A 273 -11.92 10.72 -8.02
CA LYS A 273 -11.99 12.14 -7.68
C LYS A 273 -11.63 12.36 -6.23
N ARG A 274 -10.83 13.39 -5.97
CA ARG A 274 -10.49 13.86 -4.63
C ARG A 274 -10.88 15.33 -4.50
N LYS A 275 -11.45 15.70 -3.36
CA LYS A 275 -11.61 17.10 -2.95
C LYS A 275 -10.83 17.32 -1.67
N TYR A 276 -10.17 18.45 -1.59
CA TYR A 276 -9.33 18.80 -0.46
C TYR A 276 -9.90 20.04 0.24
N GLY A 277 -9.71 20.09 1.55
CA GLY A 277 -9.99 21.24 2.41
C GLY A 277 -8.70 21.90 2.85
N GLU A 278 -8.77 22.66 3.95
CA GLU A 278 -7.62 23.33 4.54
C GLU A 278 -6.46 22.37 4.79
N LEU A 279 -5.23 22.82 4.52
CA LEU A 279 -3.98 22.07 4.71
C LEU A 279 -3.91 20.74 3.94
N GLY A 280 -4.61 20.63 2.79
CA GLY A 280 -4.56 19.44 1.93
C GLY A 280 -5.31 18.22 2.48
N ARG A 281 -6.22 18.40 3.44
CA ARG A 281 -7.03 17.31 4.01
C ARG A 281 -8.07 16.84 3.00
N ILE A 282 -8.18 15.54 2.75
CA ILE A 282 -9.21 14.99 1.86
C ILE A 282 -10.61 15.15 2.51
N LEU A 283 -11.52 15.85 1.84
CA LEU A 283 -12.92 16.02 2.22
C LEU A 283 -13.84 14.99 1.57
N SER A 284 -13.53 14.61 0.33
CA SER A 284 -14.20 13.51 -0.33
C SER A 284 -13.27 12.73 -1.24
N TYR A 285 -13.52 11.42 -1.34
CA TYR A 285 -12.86 10.53 -2.27
C TYR A 285 -13.90 9.64 -2.95
N GLU A 286 -13.94 9.67 -4.27
CA GLU A 286 -14.92 8.96 -5.09
C GLU A 286 -14.19 8.08 -6.10
N VAL A 287 -14.68 6.86 -6.32
CA VAL A 287 -14.11 5.88 -7.25
C VAL A 287 -15.17 5.44 -8.25
N PHE A 288 -14.77 5.34 -9.52
CA PHE A 288 -15.63 5.05 -10.65
C PHE A 288 -15.04 3.92 -11.50
N ASP A 289 -15.91 3.09 -12.08
CA ASP A 289 -15.52 2.08 -13.05
C ASP A 289 -15.22 2.68 -14.44
N ARG A 290 -14.84 1.83 -15.41
CA ARG A 290 -14.51 2.27 -16.77
C ARG A 290 -15.72 2.80 -17.57
N ASN A 291 -16.94 2.54 -17.10
CA ASN A 291 -18.19 3.02 -17.70
C ASN A 291 -18.68 4.31 -17.03
N GLY A 292 -17.97 4.80 -16.01
CA GLY A 292 -18.33 6.00 -15.25
C GLY A 292 -19.31 5.75 -14.10
N ALA A 293 -19.64 4.49 -13.79
CA ALA A 293 -20.48 4.17 -12.65
C ALA A 293 -19.69 4.31 -11.34
N GLN A 294 -20.24 5.07 -10.40
CA GLN A 294 -19.60 5.26 -9.09
C GLN A 294 -19.69 3.96 -8.29
N THR A 295 -18.56 3.44 -7.83
CA THR A 295 -18.48 2.20 -7.06
C THR A 295 -18.24 2.47 -5.57
N ARG A 296 -17.59 3.60 -5.23
CA ARG A 296 -17.27 3.96 -3.86
C ARG A 296 -17.26 5.47 -3.65
N ARG A 297 -17.66 5.89 -2.45
CA ARG A 297 -17.56 7.27 -1.98
C ARG A 297 -17.23 7.28 -0.50
N LEU A 298 -16.26 8.11 -0.17
CA LEU A 298 -15.85 8.44 1.19
C LEU A 298 -16.11 9.92 1.39
N ASN A 299 -16.87 10.28 2.42
CA ASN A 299 -17.05 11.66 2.85
C ASN A 299 -16.51 11.84 4.27
N TYR A 300 -15.78 12.92 4.48
CA TYR A 300 -15.19 13.28 5.77
C TYR A 300 -15.96 14.45 6.40
N ASP A 301 -16.22 14.38 7.70
CA ASP A 301 -16.86 15.46 8.47
C ASP A 301 -15.81 16.53 8.87
N PRO A 302 -15.87 17.76 8.35
CA PRO A 302 -14.90 18.81 8.65
C PRO A 302 -15.04 19.39 10.07
N GLN A 303 -16.14 19.14 10.80
CA GLN A 303 -16.40 19.74 12.12
C GLN A 303 -15.70 19.03 13.29
N VAL A 304 -14.87 18.03 13.02
CA VAL A 304 -14.15 17.29 14.07
C VAL A 304 -12.68 17.57 14.01
N ALA A 305 -12.20 18.24 15.05
CA ALA A 305 -10.79 18.37 15.35
C ALA A 305 -10.15 16.98 15.30
N ALA A 306 -9.14 16.81 14.45
CA ALA A 306 -8.36 15.59 14.38
C ALA A 306 -7.79 15.28 15.77
N THR A 307 -8.43 14.38 16.51
CA THR A 307 -7.85 13.88 17.76
C THR A 307 -6.79 12.86 17.37
N VAL A 308 -5.59 13.35 17.06
CA VAL A 308 -4.46 12.55 16.62
C VAL A 308 -4.04 11.60 17.75
N TRP A 309 -4.46 10.34 17.67
CA TRP A 309 -3.78 9.22 18.32
C TRP A 309 -3.03 8.38 17.28
N PRO A 310 -1.82 7.88 17.58
CA PRO A 310 -0.81 7.55 16.57
C PRO A 310 -0.98 6.13 16.04
N ALA A 311 -1.01 5.98 14.72
CA ALA A 311 -0.67 4.71 14.10
C ALA A 311 0.83 4.47 14.27
N THR A 312 1.22 3.24 14.57
CA THR A 312 2.61 2.76 14.70
C THR A 312 3.39 2.72 13.37
N THR A 313 2.96 3.50 12.38
CA THR A 313 3.54 3.60 11.05
C THR A 313 3.33 5.02 10.51
N VAL A 314 4.41 5.68 10.09
CA VAL A 314 4.44 7.06 9.59
C VAL A 314 4.87 7.03 8.12
N GLY A 315 4.10 7.68 7.23
CA GLY A 315 4.48 8.04 5.85
C GLY A 315 3.67 9.27 5.41
N SER A 316 4.19 10.30 4.71
CA SER A 316 5.44 10.53 3.95
C SER A 316 5.96 11.97 4.21
N PRO A 317 7.17 12.42 3.75
CA PRO A 317 8.17 11.77 2.89
C PRO A 317 9.59 11.59 3.50
N GLY A 318 10.23 10.46 3.18
CA GLY A 318 11.70 10.33 3.14
C GLY A 318 12.32 9.17 3.94
N ILE A 319 11.89 8.95 5.17
CA ILE A 319 12.53 8.02 6.13
C ILE A 319 11.44 7.39 7.01
N GLU A 320 11.38 6.07 7.08
CA GLU A 320 10.58 5.35 8.09
C GLU A 320 11.45 5.09 9.32
N LEU A 321 10.90 5.20 10.54
CA LEU A 321 11.62 4.97 11.79
C LEU A 321 11.13 3.70 12.50
N LEU A 322 12.06 2.90 12.99
CA LEU A 322 11.84 1.74 13.84
C LEU A 322 11.96 2.17 15.31
N PHE A 323 10.98 1.78 16.12
CA PHE A 323 10.95 2.08 17.55
C PHE A 323 11.45 0.87 18.36
N GLY A 324 12.54 1.05 19.12
CA GLY A 324 13.18 0.04 19.98
C GLY A 324 13.92 0.69 21.17
N GLU A 325 15.02 0.08 21.67
CA GLU A 325 15.88 0.70 22.70
C GLU A 325 16.51 2.02 22.23
N ARG A 326 16.66 2.19 20.91
CA ARG A 326 17.04 3.43 20.22
C ARG A 326 16.16 3.62 19.00
N LEU A 327 15.98 4.87 18.56
CA LEU A 327 15.29 5.20 17.31
C LEU A 327 16.23 4.99 16.13
N GLN A 328 15.80 4.17 15.16
CA GLN A 328 16.60 3.85 13.98
C GLN A 328 15.80 4.04 12.70
N VAL A 329 16.49 4.26 11.58
CA VAL A 329 15.89 4.25 10.25
C VAL A 329 15.44 2.82 9.90
N ALA A 330 14.13 2.61 9.74
CA ALA A 330 13.55 1.34 9.30
C ALA A 330 13.69 1.15 7.79
N SER A 331 13.42 2.21 7.02
CA SER A 331 13.52 2.20 5.56
C SER A 331 13.71 3.63 5.02
N VAL A 332 14.20 3.73 3.77
CA VAL A 332 14.44 5.02 3.10
C VAL A 332 13.73 5.00 1.75
N VAL A 333 12.93 6.03 1.49
CA VAL A 333 12.17 6.15 0.25
C VAL A 333 13.08 6.58 -0.90
N HIS A 334 13.08 5.83 -1.99
CA HIS A 334 13.91 6.13 -3.16
C HIS A 334 13.57 7.52 -3.74
N GLY A 335 14.58 8.39 -3.88
CA GLY A 335 14.42 9.77 -4.37
C GLY A 335 13.90 10.78 -3.34
N GLY A 336 13.68 10.37 -2.08
CA GLY A 336 13.29 11.28 -0.99
C GLY A 336 14.49 11.92 -0.25
N PRO A 337 14.24 12.87 0.68
CA PRO A 337 15.28 13.60 1.41
C PRO A 337 16.29 12.69 2.12
N GLY A 338 15.83 11.57 2.70
CA GLY A 338 16.70 10.58 3.34
C GLY A 338 17.61 9.84 2.36
N ALA A 339 17.15 9.56 1.15
CA ALA A 339 17.98 8.93 0.10
C ALA A 339 19.01 9.92 -0.43
N THR A 340 18.63 11.18 -0.63
CA THR A 340 19.53 12.27 -1.03
C THR A 340 20.62 12.51 0.02
N ALA A 341 20.30 12.38 1.30
CA ALA A 341 21.25 12.46 2.40
C ALA A 341 22.12 11.19 2.59
N GLY A 342 21.86 10.12 1.84
CA GLY A 342 22.64 8.89 1.85
C GLY A 342 22.37 7.94 3.02
N LEU A 343 21.22 8.08 3.68
CA LEU A 343 20.84 7.25 4.83
C LEU A 343 20.50 5.81 4.44
N ARG A 344 20.64 4.90 5.40
CA ARG A 344 20.38 3.47 5.25
C ARG A 344 19.54 2.91 6.41
N PRO A 345 18.80 1.81 6.18
CA PRO A 345 18.17 1.07 7.27
C PRO A 345 19.19 0.70 8.35
N GLY A 346 18.86 0.99 9.61
CA GLY A 346 19.70 0.79 10.79
C GLY A 346 20.47 2.02 11.28
N ASP A 347 20.50 3.12 10.51
CA ASP A 347 21.10 4.39 10.97
C ASP A 347 20.33 4.96 12.17
N GLU A 348 21.00 5.59 13.12
CA GLU A 348 20.44 5.99 14.42
C GLU A 348 19.98 7.45 14.41
N LEU A 349 18.75 7.73 14.84
CA LEU A 349 18.26 9.10 14.99
C LEU A 349 18.78 9.70 16.31
N VAL A 350 19.38 10.90 16.23
CA VAL A 350 20.05 11.58 17.35
C VAL A 350 19.28 12.82 17.82
N SER A 351 18.64 13.55 16.92
CA SER A 351 17.81 14.71 17.29
C SER A 351 16.69 14.98 16.29
N ILE A 352 15.67 15.70 16.75
CA ILE A 352 14.52 16.16 15.95
C ILE A 352 14.36 17.65 16.20
N GLY A 353 14.54 18.48 15.17
CA GLY A 353 14.66 19.93 15.30
C GLY A 353 15.81 20.31 16.24
N GLU A 354 15.54 21.22 17.18
CA GLU A 354 16.48 21.63 18.23
C GLU A 354 16.54 20.67 19.43
N TRP A 355 15.74 19.59 19.43
CA TRP A 355 15.60 18.70 20.57
C TRP A 355 16.49 17.45 20.46
N GLN A 356 17.44 17.32 21.39
CA GLN A 356 18.31 16.15 21.55
C GLN A 356 17.53 14.96 22.15
N LEU A 357 17.67 13.78 21.55
CA LEU A 357 17.01 12.57 22.04
C LEU A 357 17.69 12.04 23.32
N PRO A 358 16.93 11.67 24.37
CA PRO A 358 17.48 11.00 25.55
C PRO A 358 17.93 9.56 25.22
N ASP A 359 18.84 8.99 26.03
CA ASP A 359 19.37 7.61 25.91
C ASP A 359 18.34 6.49 26.22
N GLY A 360 17.06 6.67 25.85
CA GLY A 360 15.99 5.68 26.02
C GLY A 360 14.63 6.17 25.47
N PRO A 361 13.66 5.26 25.23
CA PRO A 361 12.48 5.59 24.42
C PRO A 361 11.35 6.19 25.28
N ASP A 362 11.40 7.50 25.55
CA ASP A 362 10.19 8.26 25.91
C ASP A 362 9.41 8.57 24.62
N GLN A 363 8.76 7.54 24.08
CA GLN A 363 8.09 7.57 22.78
C GLN A 363 7.06 8.73 22.70
N GLU A 364 6.36 9.03 23.79
CA GLU A 364 5.31 10.05 23.85
C GLU A 364 5.85 11.49 23.62
N LEU A 365 7.06 11.80 24.11
CA LEU A 365 7.75 13.07 23.91
C LEU A 365 8.27 13.23 22.47
N VAL A 366 8.84 12.15 21.92
CA VAL A 366 9.32 12.07 20.53
C VAL A 366 8.15 12.28 19.55
N TYR A 367 7.01 11.64 19.82
CA TYR A 367 5.80 11.81 19.01
C TYR A 367 5.24 13.24 19.10
N GLY A 368 5.31 13.89 20.27
CA GLY A 368 4.93 15.29 20.45
C GLY A 368 5.78 16.27 19.64
N ALA A 369 7.11 16.07 19.59
CA ALA A 369 8.02 16.90 18.80
C ALA A 369 7.79 16.80 17.28
N LEU A 370 7.21 15.69 16.81
CA LEU A 370 6.82 15.47 15.41
C LEU A 370 5.40 15.96 15.10
N GLN A 371 4.66 16.49 16.08
CA GLN A 371 3.34 17.13 15.90
C GLN A 371 3.48 18.63 15.62
N GLY A 372 4.02 19.00 14.45
CA GLY A 372 3.94 20.37 13.91
C GLY A 372 2.74 20.59 12.97
N GLU A 373 2.43 21.84 12.62
CA GLU A 373 1.42 22.14 11.59
C GLU A 373 1.80 21.53 10.23
N VAL A 374 0.82 21.25 9.36
CA VAL A 374 1.12 20.76 8.00
C VAL A 374 1.79 21.90 7.24
N GLY A 375 2.97 21.65 6.65
CA GLY A 375 3.81 22.68 6.04
C GLY A 375 5.02 23.13 6.88
N THR A 376 5.14 22.73 8.15
CA THR A 376 6.40 22.91 8.89
C THR A 376 7.43 21.87 8.46
N ALA A 377 8.63 22.33 8.12
CA ALA A 377 9.80 21.48 7.96
C ALA A 377 10.45 21.21 9.32
N VAL A 378 10.89 19.97 9.54
CA VAL A 378 11.64 19.57 10.74
C VAL A 378 12.95 18.96 10.30
N VAL A 379 14.06 19.36 10.93
CA VAL A 379 15.40 18.83 10.66
C VAL A 379 15.65 17.61 11.54
N LEU A 380 15.93 16.47 10.94
CA LEU A 380 16.37 15.26 11.64
C LEU A 380 17.89 15.20 11.63
N VAL A 381 18.52 14.90 12.77
CA VAL A 381 19.95 14.58 12.81
C VAL A 381 20.11 13.09 13.00
N VAL A 382 20.69 12.42 12.02
CA VAL A 382 20.85 10.97 11.97
C VAL A 382 22.33 10.62 11.97
N ARG A 383 22.74 9.72 12.86
CA ARG A 383 24.07 9.11 12.89
C ARG A 383 24.07 7.88 11.98
N THR A 384 24.86 7.95 10.92
CA THR A 384 25.01 6.82 10.00
C THR A 384 25.74 5.66 10.67
N SER A 385 25.62 4.48 10.08
CA SER A 385 26.41 3.28 10.45
C SER A 385 27.94 3.48 10.42
N THR A 386 28.45 4.51 9.75
CA THR A 386 29.89 4.89 9.78
C THR A 386 30.24 5.89 10.90
N GLY A 387 29.25 6.34 11.68
CA GLY A 387 29.40 7.29 12.77
C GLY A 387 29.27 8.77 12.39
N GLU A 388 29.00 9.07 11.12
CA GLU A 388 28.83 10.44 10.62
C GLU A 388 27.44 10.98 10.96
N LEU A 389 27.34 12.26 11.34
CA LEU A 389 26.05 12.92 11.56
C LEU A 389 25.57 13.60 10.27
N LYS A 390 24.36 13.24 9.82
CA LYS A 390 23.68 13.82 8.66
C LYS A 390 22.45 14.57 9.12
N GLN A 391 22.26 15.78 8.59
CA GLN A 391 21.02 16.55 8.78
C GLN A 391 20.10 16.32 7.59
N VAL A 392 18.84 15.98 7.86
CA VAL A 392 17.82 15.76 6.84
C VAL A 392 16.60 16.61 7.15
N GLU A 393 16.31 17.56 6.29
CA GLU A 393 15.09 18.34 6.37
C GLU A 393 13.92 17.52 5.82
N VAL A 394 12.88 17.36 6.63
CA VAL A 394 11.67 16.62 6.28
C VAL A 394 10.48 17.57 6.36
N SER A 395 9.83 17.82 5.21
CA SER A 395 8.58 18.57 5.14
C SER A 395 7.39 17.64 5.31
N ARG A 396 6.33 18.12 5.99
CA ARG A 396 5.09 17.35 6.15
C ARG A 396 4.24 17.43 4.87
N GLU A 397 4.59 16.68 3.83
CA GLU A 397 3.76 16.56 2.61
C GLU A 397 3.15 15.16 2.43
N HIS A 398 1.85 15.16 2.11
CA HIS A 398 0.99 14.02 1.79
C HIS A 398 0.96 12.90 2.85
N ARG A 399 0.22 13.17 3.93
CA ARG A 399 -0.35 12.10 4.75
C ARG A 399 -1.51 11.50 3.96
N ASP A 400 -1.29 10.34 3.33
CA ASP A 400 -2.37 9.44 2.92
C ASP A 400 -3.06 8.94 4.19
N LEU A 401 -3.93 9.77 4.76
CA LEU A 401 -4.78 9.41 5.88
C LEU A 401 -6.21 9.31 5.40
N LEU A 402 -6.59 8.07 5.12
CA LEU A 402 -7.89 7.64 5.58
C LEU A 402 -7.88 7.80 7.11
N ASP A 403 -8.32 8.94 7.65
CA ASP A 403 -8.63 9.06 9.08
C ASP A 403 -10.04 8.46 9.27
N PRO A 404 -10.18 7.23 9.80
CA PRO A 404 -11.48 6.60 10.00
C PRO A 404 -12.32 7.31 11.07
N ARG A 405 -11.85 8.41 11.68
CA ARG A 405 -12.50 9.05 12.83
C ARG A 405 -13.85 9.70 12.57
N ARG A 406 -14.23 9.99 11.32
CA ARG A 406 -15.61 10.32 10.91
C ARG A 406 -15.79 10.16 9.42
N LEU A 407 -15.68 8.91 9.02
CA LEU A 407 -15.83 8.47 7.66
C LEU A 407 -17.27 8.02 7.44
N ILE A 408 -17.94 8.55 6.42
CA ILE A 408 -19.08 7.87 5.82
C ILE A 408 -18.55 7.17 4.58
N SER A 409 -18.49 5.84 4.63
CA SER A 409 -18.14 5.00 3.49
C SER A 409 -19.40 4.48 2.84
N GLN A 410 -19.54 4.70 1.55
CA GLN A 410 -20.65 4.20 0.74
C GLN A 410 -20.08 3.37 -0.41
N ARG A 411 -20.73 2.23 -0.69
CA ARG A 411 -20.40 1.35 -1.82
C ARG A 411 -21.66 1.06 -2.62
N TRP A 412 -21.51 1.09 -3.95
CA TRP A 412 -22.56 0.76 -4.90
C TRP A 412 -22.18 -0.50 -5.69
N SER A 413 -23.18 -1.24 -6.16
CA SER A 413 -22.99 -2.28 -7.17
C SER A 413 -22.64 -1.66 -8.52
N VAL A 414 -22.19 -2.49 -9.47
CA VAL A 414 -21.95 -2.05 -10.86
C VAL A 414 -23.23 -1.53 -11.52
N ALA A 415 -24.40 -2.02 -11.09
CA ALA A 415 -25.71 -1.55 -11.55
C ALA A 415 -26.16 -0.21 -10.93
N GLY A 416 -25.36 0.36 -10.00
CA GLY A 416 -25.66 1.65 -9.36
C GLY A 416 -26.55 1.56 -8.11
N THR A 417 -26.84 0.35 -7.60
CA THR A 417 -27.58 0.18 -6.34
C THR A 417 -26.64 0.40 -5.15
N LEU A 418 -27.02 1.21 -4.15
CA LEU A 418 -26.27 1.34 -2.91
C LEU A 418 -26.35 0.02 -2.12
N VAL A 419 -25.22 -0.66 -1.93
CA VAL A 419 -25.16 -1.98 -1.25
C VAL A 419 -24.64 -1.89 0.17
N GLU A 420 -23.93 -0.81 0.52
CA GLU A 420 -23.33 -0.64 1.84
C GLU A 420 -23.15 0.84 2.19
N ARG A 421 -23.43 1.16 3.45
CA ARG A 421 -23.13 2.44 4.08
C ARG A 421 -22.63 2.17 5.49
N LEU A 422 -21.42 2.64 5.77
CA LEU A 422 -20.77 2.52 7.07
C LEU A 422 -20.46 3.93 7.58
N SER A 423 -20.82 4.22 8.83
CA SER A 423 -20.50 5.47 9.49
C SER A 423 -19.58 5.19 10.67
N TYR A 424 -18.47 5.93 10.75
CA TYR A 424 -17.48 5.80 11.81
C TYR A 424 -17.45 7.04 12.69
N LYS A 425 -17.07 6.89 13.96
CA LYS A 425 -16.84 8.00 14.91
C LYS A 425 -15.70 7.63 15.85
N GLY A 426 -14.67 8.47 15.94
CA GLY A 426 -13.49 8.19 16.77
C GLY A 426 -12.67 6.96 16.33
N GLY A 427 -12.84 6.51 15.08
CA GLY A 427 -12.18 5.34 14.51
C GLY A 427 -13.00 4.05 14.66
N PHE A 428 -14.07 4.10 15.45
CA PHE A 428 -14.98 2.98 15.66
C PHE A 428 -16.17 3.06 14.70
N LEU A 429 -16.59 1.91 14.19
CA LEU A 429 -17.85 1.79 13.45
C LEU A 429 -18.99 2.10 14.42
N VAL A 430 -19.86 3.06 14.09
CA VAL A 430 -21.05 3.42 14.89
C VAL A 430 -22.35 3.09 14.18
N GLU A 431 -22.33 2.98 12.86
CA GLU A 431 -23.50 2.62 12.06
C GLU A 431 -23.09 1.73 10.89
N GLU A 432 -23.83 0.66 10.70
CA GLU A 432 -23.74 -0.22 9.54
C GLU A 432 -25.11 -0.40 8.90
N ARG A 433 -25.19 -0.15 7.60
CA ARG A 433 -26.35 -0.42 6.76
C ARG A 433 -25.91 -1.17 5.52
N ARG A 434 -26.58 -2.26 5.19
CA ARG A 434 -26.32 -3.06 3.99
C ARG A 434 -27.61 -3.41 3.28
N TRP A 435 -27.54 -3.49 1.96
CA TRP A 435 -28.64 -3.84 1.07
C TRP A 435 -28.22 -4.95 0.11
N PHE A 436 -29.20 -5.69 -0.39
CA PHE A 436 -29.05 -6.57 -1.55
C PHE A 436 -28.96 -5.74 -2.83
N GLU A 437 -28.55 -6.36 -3.96
CA GLU A 437 -28.52 -5.68 -5.25
C GLU A 437 -29.92 -5.27 -5.74
N SER A 438 -30.96 -5.98 -5.28
CA SER A 438 -32.36 -5.61 -5.46
C SER A 438 -32.77 -4.31 -4.73
N GLY A 439 -31.93 -3.78 -3.85
CA GLY A 439 -32.21 -2.60 -3.02
C GLY A 439 -32.93 -2.92 -1.70
N ASN A 440 -33.33 -4.17 -1.48
CA ASN A 440 -33.92 -4.61 -0.21
C ASN A 440 -32.90 -4.57 0.92
N LYS A 441 -33.35 -4.26 2.15
CA LYS A 441 -32.48 -4.24 3.34
C LYS A 441 -31.91 -5.64 3.55
N ARG A 442 -30.61 -5.72 3.83
CA ARG A 442 -29.89 -6.96 4.16
C ARG A 442 -29.46 -6.96 5.63
N LYS A 443 -28.92 -5.85 6.10
CA LYS A 443 -28.42 -5.70 7.47
C LYS A 443 -28.50 -4.27 7.95
N SER A 444 -28.80 -4.07 9.21
CA SER A 444 -28.75 -2.79 9.90
C SER A 444 -28.23 -3.02 11.31
N ALA A 445 -27.18 -2.33 11.71
CA ALA A 445 -26.63 -2.42 13.05
C ALA A 445 -26.12 -1.07 13.52
N ASP A 446 -26.27 -0.79 14.81
CA ASP A 446 -25.69 0.37 15.48
C ASP A 446 -24.75 -0.08 16.59
N TYR A 447 -23.74 0.73 16.83
CA TYR A 447 -22.70 0.50 17.81
C TYR A 447 -22.52 1.74 18.68
N ASP A 448 -22.04 1.53 19.90
CA ASP A 448 -21.72 2.64 20.80
C ASP A 448 -20.41 3.35 20.40
N ALA A 449 -20.03 4.38 21.16
CA ALA A 449 -18.81 5.16 20.88
C ALA A 449 -17.50 4.35 21.01
N ALA A 450 -17.55 3.16 21.62
CA ALA A 450 -16.41 2.25 21.72
C ALA A 450 -16.45 1.12 20.66
N GLY A 451 -17.39 1.19 19.70
CA GLY A 451 -17.55 0.20 18.63
C GLY A 451 -18.23 -1.09 19.07
N ARG A 452 -18.90 -1.11 20.22
CA ARG A 452 -19.59 -2.30 20.74
C ARG A 452 -21.02 -2.33 20.24
N LEU A 453 -21.51 -3.51 19.85
CA LEU A 453 -22.84 -3.66 19.27
C LEU A 453 -23.94 -3.22 20.26
N VAL A 454 -24.83 -2.34 19.81
CA VAL A 454 -26.05 -1.95 20.54
C VAL A 454 -27.22 -2.78 20.05
N TRP A 455 -27.42 -2.84 18.73
CA TRP A 455 -28.44 -3.68 18.12
C TRP A 455 -28.07 -4.06 16.69
N GLN A 456 -28.66 -5.15 16.20
CA GLN A 456 -28.54 -5.63 14.83
C GLN A 456 -29.86 -6.22 14.37
N ARG A 457 -30.22 -6.00 13.11
CA ARG A 457 -31.24 -6.76 12.37
C ARG A 457 -30.70 -7.19 11.02
N SER A 458 -31.05 -8.39 10.62
CA SER A 458 -30.73 -8.98 9.32
C SER A 458 -32.01 -9.48 8.65
N TRP A 459 -32.06 -9.40 7.34
CA TRP A 459 -33.23 -9.80 6.55
C TRP A 459 -32.85 -10.75 5.41
N TYR A 460 -33.78 -11.62 5.05
CA TYR A 460 -33.78 -12.30 3.76
C TYR A 460 -34.08 -11.30 2.64
N GLU A 461 -33.72 -11.65 1.40
CA GLU A 461 -33.96 -10.77 0.25
C GLU A 461 -35.44 -10.48 0.00
N ILE A 462 -36.33 -11.41 0.37
CA ILE A 462 -37.79 -11.24 0.35
C ILE A 462 -38.32 -10.23 1.40
N GLY A 463 -37.45 -9.66 2.24
CA GLY A 463 -37.79 -8.67 3.26
C GLY A 463 -38.18 -9.25 4.63
N GLN A 464 -38.28 -10.57 4.75
CA GLN A 464 -38.52 -11.25 6.02
C GLN A 464 -37.32 -11.10 6.96
N LEU A 465 -37.57 -10.76 8.23
CA LEU A 465 -36.54 -10.69 9.26
C LEU A 465 -35.96 -12.08 9.50
N SER A 466 -34.63 -12.23 9.40
CA SER A 466 -33.93 -13.49 9.62
C SER A 466 -33.26 -13.56 10.99
N GLU A 467 -32.82 -12.41 11.51
CA GLU A 467 -32.11 -12.32 12.78
C GLU A 467 -32.28 -10.95 13.41
N GLU A 468 -32.38 -10.91 14.74
CA GLU A 468 -32.39 -9.70 15.55
C GLU A 468 -31.52 -9.90 16.80
N ILE A 469 -30.73 -8.88 17.11
CA ILE A 469 -29.99 -8.73 18.36
C ILE A 469 -30.37 -7.36 18.91
N ALA A 470 -30.94 -7.29 20.10
CA ALA A 470 -31.39 -6.03 20.70
C ALA A 470 -31.14 -6.00 22.21
N PRO A 471 -30.99 -4.83 22.85
CA PRO A 471 -30.79 -4.73 24.28
C PRO A 471 -31.96 -5.34 25.07
N LEU A 472 -31.66 -6.13 26.10
CA LEU A 472 -32.62 -6.57 27.09
C LEU A 472 -32.73 -5.50 28.21
N GLN A 473 -33.92 -5.32 28.77
CA GLN A 473 -34.15 -4.35 29.85
C GLN A 473 -33.15 -4.57 31.01
N GLY A 474 -32.38 -3.55 31.38
CA GLY A 474 -31.32 -3.64 32.40
C GLY A 474 -29.88 -3.77 31.86
N GLU A 475 -29.66 -3.62 30.55
CA GLU A 475 -28.39 -3.35 29.84
C GLU A 475 -27.24 -4.37 29.99
N THR A 476 -27.37 -5.42 30.79
CA THR A 476 -26.30 -6.42 30.94
C THR A 476 -26.23 -7.42 29.77
N HIS A 477 -27.32 -7.57 29.02
CA HIS A 477 -27.45 -8.57 27.96
C HIS A 477 -28.14 -8.04 26.71
N LEU A 478 -27.82 -8.66 25.57
CA LEU A 478 -28.52 -8.52 24.31
C LEU A 478 -29.37 -9.78 24.06
N LEU A 479 -30.65 -9.61 23.75
CA LEU A 479 -31.53 -10.68 23.29
C LEU A 479 -31.26 -10.97 21.81
N TRP A 480 -30.94 -12.22 21.51
CA TRP A 480 -30.86 -12.73 20.15
C TRP A 480 -32.08 -13.55 19.80
N GLN A 481 -32.58 -13.37 18.59
CA GLN A 481 -33.68 -14.13 18.00
C GLN A 481 -33.41 -14.36 16.51
N SER A 482 -33.83 -15.52 16.00
CA SER A 482 -33.72 -15.85 14.59
C SER A 482 -35.01 -16.49 14.06
N TRP A 483 -35.27 -16.29 12.77
CA TRP A 483 -36.44 -16.80 12.06
C TRP A 483 -36.05 -17.38 10.70
N ASP A 484 -36.87 -18.29 10.18
CA ASP A 484 -36.75 -18.78 8.80
C ASP A 484 -37.41 -17.84 7.78
N GLU A 485 -37.33 -18.18 6.49
CA GLU A 485 -37.92 -17.40 5.39
C GLU A 485 -39.45 -17.30 5.46
N LYS A 486 -40.12 -18.22 6.18
CA LYS A 486 -41.57 -18.22 6.40
C LYS A 486 -41.95 -17.40 7.65
N GLY A 487 -40.98 -16.90 8.41
CA GLY A 487 -41.16 -16.13 9.64
C GLY A 487 -41.36 -16.98 10.90
N ALA A 488 -41.15 -18.30 10.84
CA ALA A 488 -41.18 -19.14 12.03
C ALA A 488 -39.87 -18.99 12.80
N ARG A 489 -39.94 -18.86 14.14
CA ARG A 489 -38.76 -18.67 14.98
C ARG A 489 -37.91 -19.95 15.00
N THR A 490 -36.62 -19.81 14.71
CA THR A 490 -35.63 -20.90 14.67
C THR A 490 -34.64 -20.85 15.83
N GLY A 491 -34.55 -19.72 16.54
CA GLY A 491 -33.58 -19.55 17.62
C GLY A 491 -33.90 -18.38 18.55
N ARG A 492 -33.45 -18.51 19.81
CA ARG A 492 -33.48 -17.47 20.84
C ARG A 492 -32.37 -17.70 21.84
N GLY A 493 -31.78 -16.62 22.35
CA GLY A 493 -30.81 -16.69 23.44
C GLY A 493 -30.32 -15.30 23.84
N THR A 494 -29.30 -15.23 24.69
CA THR A 494 -28.78 -13.97 25.22
C THR A 494 -27.26 -13.88 25.07
N TYR A 495 -26.77 -12.70 24.76
CA TYR A 495 -25.35 -12.37 24.71
C TYR A 495 -25.01 -11.39 25.82
N LEU A 496 -23.80 -11.44 26.37
CA LEU A 496 -23.31 -10.41 27.27
C LEU A 496 -23.09 -9.11 26.52
N TRP A 497 -23.62 -8.01 27.07
CA TRP A 497 -23.36 -6.69 26.51
C TRP A 497 -21.92 -6.25 26.78
N GLY A 498 -21.35 -5.53 25.82
CA GLY A 498 -20.03 -4.91 25.93
C GLY A 498 -18.83 -5.86 26.05
N THR A 499 -19.05 -7.17 25.97
CA THR A 499 -17.99 -8.19 26.10
C THR A 499 -17.89 -9.00 24.81
N SER A 500 -16.69 -9.06 24.24
CA SER A 500 -16.42 -9.85 23.03
C SER A 500 -15.14 -10.68 23.18
N THR A 501 -15.00 -11.70 22.34
CA THR A 501 -13.71 -12.38 22.16
C THR A 501 -12.66 -11.40 21.61
N ARG A 502 -11.38 -11.80 21.62
CA ARG A 502 -10.29 -11.05 20.94
C ARG A 502 -10.56 -10.81 19.45
N VAL A 503 -11.46 -11.59 18.84
CA VAL A 503 -11.86 -11.50 17.43
C VAL A 503 -13.18 -10.72 17.25
N GLY A 504 -13.72 -10.14 18.33
CA GLY A 504 -14.94 -9.31 18.29
C GLY A 504 -16.27 -10.08 18.34
N SER A 505 -16.27 -11.41 18.54
CA SER A 505 -17.50 -12.20 18.64
C SER A 505 -18.18 -11.97 19.99
N LEU A 506 -19.50 -11.76 20.00
CA LEU A 506 -20.30 -11.66 21.23
C LEU A 506 -20.25 -12.96 22.04
N LEU A 507 -20.17 -12.84 23.37
CA LEU A 507 -20.16 -14.01 24.27
C LEU A 507 -21.59 -14.43 24.63
N LYS A 508 -21.92 -15.70 24.39
CA LYS A 508 -23.20 -16.31 24.80
C LYS A 508 -23.28 -16.41 26.32
N ASP A 509 -24.42 -16.05 26.90
CA ASP A 509 -24.65 -16.17 28.34
C ASP A 509 -26.14 -16.39 28.60
N GLY A 510 -26.48 -17.36 29.44
CA GLY A 510 -27.85 -17.84 29.65
C GLY A 510 -28.28 -18.93 28.66
N GLU A 511 -29.59 -19.12 28.57
CA GLU A 511 -30.18 -20.20 27.78
C GLU A 511 -30.26 -19.87 26.30
N PHE A 512 -29.78 -20.77 25.44
CA PHE A 512 -30.04 -20.76 24.02
C PHE A 512 -30.96 -21.91 23.64
N SER A 513 -32.10 -21.57 23.06
CA SER A 513 -33.09 -22.52 22.56
C SER A 513 -33.21 -22.38 21.04
N TYR A 514 -33.25 -23.53 20.36
CA TYR A 514 -33.33 -23.63 18.90
C TYR A 514 -34.53 -24.49 18.52
N TRP A 515 -35.17 -24.14 17.40
CA TRP A 515 -36.34 -24.83 16.85
C TRP A 515 -36.09 -25.24 15.39
N GLN A 516 -36.82 -26.26 14.96
CA GLN A 516 -36.85 -26.82 13.62
C GLN A 516 -38.15 -26.40 12.92
N GLU A 517 -38.37 -26.89 11.69
CA GLU A 517 -39.59 -26.59 10.94
C GLU A 517 -40.85 -26.94 11.74
N GLY A 518 -41.88 -26.08 11.66
CA GLY A 518 -43.12 -26.24 12.43
C GLY A 518 -43.02 -25.85 13.92
N GLY A 519 -41.90 -25.26 14.36
CA GLY A 519 -41.71 -24.84 15.76
C GLY A 519 -41.35 -25.99 16.71
N VAL A 520 -40.96 -27.14 16.17
CA VAL A 520 -40.51 -28.31 16.93
C VAL A 520 -39.18 -27.97 17.62
N PRO A 521 -39.01 -28.20 18.93
CA PRO A 521 -37.72 -27.99 19.60
C PRO A 521 -36.59 -28.75 18.90
N LYS A 522 -35.40 -28.14 18.83
CA LYS A 522 -34.18 -28.75 18.30
C LYS A 522 -33.20 -29.04 19.40
N SER A 523 -32.90 -28.02 20.21
CA SER A 523 -32.02 -28.12 21.36
C SER A 523 -32.12 -26.90 22.26
N THR A 524 -31.78 -27.11 23.52
CA THR A 524 -31.63 -26.08 24.55
C THR A 524 -30.27 -26.28 25.22
N VAL A 525 -29.50 -25.20 25.35
CA VAL A 525 -28.13 -25.22 25.86
C VAL A 525 -27.92 -24.03 26.80
N GLN A 526 -27.41 -24.28 28.01
CA GLN A 526 -27.00 -23.22 28.92
C GLN A 526 -25.56 -22.78 28.66
N TRP A 527 -25.34 -21.46 28.66
CA TRP A 527 -24.04 -20.83 28.45
C TRP A 527 -23.70 -19.92 29.63
N LYS A 528 -22.40 -19.81 29.93
CA LYS A 528 -21.85 -18.84 30.87
C LYS A 528 -20.57 -18.27 30.29
N GLN A 529 -20.56 -16.96 30.02
CA GLN A 529 -19.41 -16.23 29.47
C GLN A 529 -18.77 -16.89 28.23
N GLY A 530 -19.60 -17.42 27.34
CA GLY A 530 -19.18 -18.04 26.08
C GLY A 530 -18.84 -19.53 26.13
N LEU A 531 -18.89 -20.17 27.31
CA LEU A 531 -18.70 -21.62 27.48
C LEU A 531 -20.05 -22.28 27.81
N LYS A 532 -20.27 -23.52 27.38
CA LYS A 532 -21.45 -24.29 27.82
C LYS A 532 -21.30 -24.67 29.29
N GLU A 533 -22.32 -24.32 30.08
CA GLU A 533 -22.32 -24.48 31.54
C GLU A 533 -23.76 -24.76 32.01
N GLY A 534 -24.02 -25.96 32.53
CA GLY A 534 -25.33 -26.36 33.02
C GLY A 534 -26.09 -27.29 32.06
N PRO A 535 -27.43 -27.38 32.18
CA PRO A 535 -28.24 -28.36 31.46
C PRO A 535 -28.21 -28.20 29.93
N TYR A 536 -28.34 -29.34 29.25
CA TYR A 536 -28.44 -29.49 27.81
C TYR A 536 -29.57 -30.48 27.48
N ALA A 537 -30.35 -30.15 26.47
CA ALA A 537 -31.33 -31.04 25.88
C ALA A 537 -31.31 -30.89 24.35
N SER A 538 -31.57 -31.97 23.63
CA SER A 538 -31.81 -31.98 22.19
C SER A 538 -32.92 -32.94 21.84
N TYR A 539 -33.54 -32.71 20.69
CA TYR A 539 -34.77 -33.37 20.28
C TYR A 539 -34.66 -33.86 18.83
N HIS A 540 -35.41 -34.90 18.52
CA HIS A 540 -35.54 -35.43 17.17
C HIS A 540 -36.46 -34.57 16.30
N LEU A 541 -36.58 -34.89 15.00
CA LEU A 541 -37.50 -34.18 14.09
C LEU A 541 -38.97 -34.29 14.51
N SER A 542 -39.32 -35.32 15.29
CA SER A 542 -40.65 -35.47 15.88
C SER A 542 -40.93 -34.53 17.05
N GLY A 543 -39.90 -33.96 17.68
CA GLY A 543 -39.99 -33.21 18.93
C GLY A 543 -39.73 -34.03 20.20
N GLU A 544 -39.54 -35.33 20.07
CA GLU A 544 -39.19 -36.21 21.20
C GLU A 544 -37.75 -36.02 21.67
N PRO A 545 -37.44 -36.28 22.96
CA PRO A 545 -36.08 -36.22 23.48
C PRO A 545 -35.12 -37.10 22.67
N ARG A 546 -33.94 -36.56 22.39
CA ARG A 546 -32.83 -37.26 21.71
C ARG A 546 -31.64 -37.44 22.63
N GLU A 547 -31.26 -36.39 23.34
CA GLU A 547 -30.14 -36.40 24.26
C GLU A 547 -30.34 -35.34 25.33
N GLU A 548 -30.05 -35.67 26.57
CA GLU A 548 -30.05 -34.76 27.72
C GLU A 548 -28.81 -34.98 28.58
N GLY A 549 -28.36 -33.93 29.25
CA GLY A 549 -27.21 -33.99 30.16
C GLY A 549 -26.83 -32.61 30.67
N SER A 550 -25.60 -32.48 31.17
CA SER A 550 -25.05 -31.20 31.59
C SER A 550 -23.63 -30.99 31.06
N PHE A 551 -23.30 -29.74 30.79
CA PHE A 551 -21.94 -29.30 30.48
C PHE A 551 -21.33 -28.56 31.68
N LYS A 552 -20.01 -28.63 31.78
CA LYS A 552 -19.19 -27.80 32.66
C LYS A 552 -17.96 -27.37 31.86
N SER A 553 -17.81 -26.07 31.63
CA SER A 553 -16.74 -25.50 30.79
C SER A 553 -16.60 -26.21 29.43
N ASP A 554 -17.69 -26.32 28.66
CA ASP A 554 -17.78 -27.03 27.37
C ASP A 554 -17.62 -28.56 27.40
N LEU A 555 -17.29 -29.14 28.56
CA LEU A 555 -17.10 -30.58 28.72
C LEU A 555 -18.36 -31.24 29.27
N ARG A 556 -18.72 -32.42 28.73
CA ARG A 556 -19.82 -33.22 29.28
C ARG A 556 -19.52 -33.58 30.74
N GLU A 557 -20.48 -33.34 31.62
CA GLU A 557 -20.36 -33.59 33.05
C GLU A 557 -21.63 -34.30 33.56
N GLY A 558 -21.46 -35.23 34.49
CA GLY A 558 -22.57 -35.94 35.12
C GLY A 558 -23.23 -36.96 34.19
N ARG A 559 -24.51 -37.25 34.43
CA ARG A 559 -25.26 -38.28 33.70
C ARG A 559 -25.79 -37.73 32.38
N TRP A 560 -25.47 -38.41 31.30
CA TRP A 560 -25.99 -38.17 29.96
C TRP A 560 -26.93 -39.30 29.55
N THR A 561 -28.14 -38.94 29.13
CA THR A 561 -29.15 -39.88 28.64
C THR A 561 -29.32 -39.68 27.13
N THR A 562 -29.29 -40.76 26.35
CA THR A 562 -29.62 -40.74 24.91
C THR A 562 -30.87 -41.56 24.64
N TYR A 563 -31.61 -41.14 23.62
CA TYR A 563 -32.86 -41.74 23.20
C TYR A 563 -32.82 -42.01 21.70
N ARG A 564 -33.51 -43.08 21.29
CA ARG A 564 -33.62 -43.49 19.89
C ARG A 564 -35.08 -43.41 19.45
N GLU A 565 -35.28 -43.00 18.19
CA GLU A 565 -36.57 -43.17 17.52
C GLU A 565 -36.67 -44.54 16.86
N PRO A 566 -37.78 -45.28 17.05
CA PRO A 566 -37.99 -46.56 16.38
C PRO A 566 -38.23 -46.37 14.87
N GLU A 567 -37.64 -47.25 14.05
CA GLU A 567 -37.78 -47.24 12.58
C GLU A 567 -39.21 -47.59 12.10
N GLN A 568 -39.97 -48.33 12.90
CA GLN A 568 -41.36 -48.70 12.64
C GLN A 568 -42.25 -48.22 13.79
N ARG A 569 -43.27 -47.43 13.44
CA ARG A 569 -44.25 -46.87 14.38
C ARG A 569 -45.35 -47.91 14.67
N ASP A 570 -45.06 -48.87 15.54
CA ASP A 570 -46.10 -49.72 16.11
C ASP A 570 -46.89 -48.93 17.16
N ALA A 571 -48.23 -49.05 17.14
CA ALA A 571 -49.19 -48.23 17.89
C ALA A 571 -49.19 -48.43 19.43
N GLY A 572 -48.12 -48.99 20.01
CA GLY A 572 -47.96 -49.24 21.44
C GLY A 572 -46.55 -49.02 21.99
N ILE A 573 -45.61 -48.52 21.18
CA ILE A 573 -44.23 -48.22 21.60
C ILE A 573 -44.12 -46.70 21.87
N PRO A 574 -43.44 -46.26 22.95
CA PRO A 574 -43.17 -44.85 23.18
C PRO A 574 -42.52 -44.20 21.95
N PHE A 575 -42.90 -42.95 21.63
CA PHE A 575 -42.41 -42.24 20.44
C PHE A 575 -40.87 -42.15 20.40
N SER A 576 -40.21 -42.07 21.56
CA SER A 576 -38.78 -42.28 21.73
C SER A 576 -38.51 -43.30 22.84
N THR A 577 -37.53 -44.19 22.64
CA THR A 577 -37.12 -45.15 23.66
C THR A 577 -35.72 -44.86 24.19
N LEU A 578 -35.53 -45.14 25.47
CA LEU A 578 -34.24 -44.97 26.14
C LEU A 578 -33.19 -45.83 25.44
N GLU A 579 -32.09 -45.22 24.99
CA GLU A 579 -31.01 -45.92 24.30
C GLU A 579 -29.83 -46.15 25.24
N SER A 580 -29.37 -45.11 25.95
CA SER A 580 -28.27 -45.25 26.88
C SER A 580 -28.26 -44.22 28.00
N LYS A 581 -27.62 -44.57 29.12
CA LYS A 581 -27.22 -43.67 30.19
C LYS A 581 -25.71 -43.81 30.40
N GLN A 582 -24.98 -42.71 30.34
CA GLN A 582 -23.53 -42.68 30.51
C GLN A 582 -23.14 -41.55 31.47
N MET A 583 -22.35 -41.87 32.48
CA MET A 583 -21.73 -40.87 33.33
C MET A 583 -20.48 -40.27 32.66
N TYR A 584 -20.27 -38.97 32.80
CA TYR A 584 -19.10 -38.24 32.32
C TYR A 584 -18.46 -37.44 33.46
N ALA A 585 -17.14 -37.34 33.41
CA ALA A 585 -16.36 -36.43 34.25
C ALA A 585 -15.32 -35.74 33.37
N ALA A 586 -15.32 -34.41 33.35
CA ALA A 586 -14.43 -33.60 32.51
C ALA A 586 -14.44 -34.04 31.03
N GLY A 587 -15.62 -34.34 30.49
CA GLY A 587 -15.82 -34.69 29.08
C GLY A 587 -15.47 -36.13 28.71
N GLN A 588 -14.88 -36.91 29.62
CA GLN A 588 -14.56 -38.32 29.40
C GLN A 588 -15.62 -39.22 30.02
N LYS A 589 -15.86 -40.39 29.40
CA LYS A 589 -16.72 -41.42 29.98
C LYS A 589 -16.11 -41.87 31.31
N HIS A 590 -16.89 -41.78 32.38
CA HIS A 590 -16.47 -42.09 33.75
C HIS A 590 -17.67 -42.56 34.55
N GLY A 591 -17.54 -43.56 35.43
CA GLY A 591 -18.66 -44.07 36.23
C GLY A 591 -19.60 -44.97 35.44
N SER A 592 -20.85 -45.09 35.88
CA SER A 592 -21.80 -46.07 35.34
C SER A 592 -22.17 -45.84 33.87
N PHE A 593 -22.38 -46.95 33.16
CA PHE A 593 -22.92 -47.01 31.82
C PHE A 593 -24.00 -48.08 31.73
N GLU A 594 -25.10 -47.75 31.06
CA GLU A 594 -26.20 -48.65 30.75
C GLU A 594 -26.68 -48.39 29.33
N ARG A 595 -26.91 -49.43 28.54
CA ARG A 595 -27.52 -49.39 27.21
C ARG A 595 -28.75 -50.25 27.21
N TYR A 596 -29.80 -49.81 26.54
CA TYR A 596 -31.13 -50.38 26.63
C TYR A 596 -31.62 -50.94 25.29
N ASP A 597 -32.51 -51.92 25.36
CA ASP A 597 -33.22 -52.48 24.21
C ASP A 597 -34.33 -51.53 23.76
N ALA A 598 -34.43 -51.31 22.45
CA ALA A 598 -35.36 -50.35 21.86
C ALA A 598 -36.85 -50.76 22.00
N GLN A 599 -37.16 -52.04 22.20
CA GLN A 599 -38.53 -52.56 22.29
C GLN A 599 -38.93 -52.83 23.74
N CYS A 600 -38.08 -53.49 24.53
CA CYS A 600 -38.43 -53.92 25.88
C CYS A 600 -38.02 -52.92 26.98
N GLY A 601 -37.18 -51.92 26.68
CA GLY A 601 -36.69 -50.96 27.69
C GLY A 601 -35.81 -51.57 28.78
N TRP A 602 -35.33 -52.80 28.58
CA TRP A 602 -34.39 -53.48 29.48
C TRP A 602 -32.96 -53.11 29.12
N TRP A 603 -32.07 -53.03 30.11
CA TRP A 603 -30.65 -52.88 29.82
C TRP A 603 -30.14 -54.15 29.11
N VAL A 604 -29.42 -53.96 28.00
CA VAL A 604 -28.74 -55.00 27.22
C VAL A 604 -27.24 -54.98 27.43
N GLU A 605 -26.70 -53.88 27.94
CA GLU A 605 -25.30 -53.77 28.34
C GLU A 605 -25.20 -52.83 29.52
N LYS A 606 -24.43 -53.20 30.55
CA LYS A 606 -24.12 -52.31 31.66
C LYS A 606 -22.70 -52.53 32.16
N GLY A 607 -22.09 -51.51 32.71
CA GLY A 607 -20.74 -51.56 33.27
C GLY A 607 -20.32 -50.21 33.82
N SER A 608 -19.02 -50.01 33.97
CA SER A 608 -18.47 -48.71 34.36
C SER A 608 -17.28 -48.30 33.49
N TYR A 609 -17.04 -46.99 33.40
CA TYR A 609 -15.88 -46.42 32.75
C TYR A 609 -14.96 -45.74 33.76
N LYS A 610 -13.66 -45.76 33.50
CA LYS A 610 -12.67 -44.94 34.21
C LYS A 610 -11.69 -44.42 33.16
N GLU A 611 -11.48 -43.10 33.13
CA GLU A 611 -10.59 -42.42 32.16
C GLU A 611 -10.91 -42.80 30.70
N GLY A 612 -12.20 -42.82 30.35
CA GLY A 612 -12.67 -43.14 29.00
C GLY A 612 -12.62 -44.63 28.63
N ARG A 613 -12.05 -45.50 29.48
CA ARG A 613 -11.90 -46.94 29.22
C ARG A 613 -12.90 -47.76 30.03
N LYS A 614 -13.36 -48.88 29.48
CA LYS A 614 -14.19 -49.86 30.19
C LYS A 614 -13.45 -50.34 31.44
N HIS A 615 -14.08 -50.22 32.60
CA HIS A 615 -13.51 -50.52 33.92
C HIS A 615 -14.49 -51.36 34.75
N GLY A 616 -13.97 -52.26 35.58
CA GLY A 616 -14.79 -53.19 36.37
C GLY A 616 -15.53 -54.22 35.52
N GLU A 617 -16.56 -54.81 36.10
CA GLU A 617 -17.38 -55.84 35.48
C GLU A 617 -18.40 -55.24 34.50
N TRP A 618 -18.54 -55.88 33.35
CA TRP A 618 -19.40 -55.52 32.23
C TRP A 618 -20.35 -56.67 31.92
N SER A 619 -21.64 -56.45 32.08
CA SER A 619 -22.66 -57.45 31.77
C SER A 619 -23.36 -57.10 30.46
N SER A 620 -23.62 -58.10 29.62
CA SER A 620 -24.40 -57.96 28.40
C SER A 620 -25.44 -59.07 28.24
N ARG A 621 -26.61 -58.72 27.73
CA ARG A 621 -27.68 -59.61 27.29
C ARG A 621 -27.65 -59.71 25.75
N PRO A 622 -28.31 -60.71 25.12
CA PRO A 622 -28.38 -60.81 23.66
C PRO A 622 -29.09 -59.59 23.06
N GLY A 623 -29.07 -59.48 21.74
CA GLY A 623 -29.97 -58.59 21.01
C GLY A 623 -31.38 -59.18 20.83
N PRO A 624 -32.34 -58.38 20.33
CA PRO A 624 -33.79 -58.68 20.34
C PRO A 624 -34.22 -59.96 19.60
N ARG A 625 -33.34 -60.62 18.84
CA ARG A 625 -33.62 -61.91 18.18
C ARG A 625 -33.82 -63.09 19.14
N TYR A 626 -33.54 -62.93 20.44
CA TYR A 626 -33.50 -64.05 21.39
C TYR A 626 -34.45 -63.94 22.58
N TYR A 627 -35.23 -62.85 22.76
CA TYR A 627 -36.18 -62.69 23.87
C TYR A 627 -37.49 -62.00 23.42
N SER A 628 -38.60 -62.35 24.08
CA SER A 628 -39.89 -61.66 23.97
C SER A 628 -40.09 -60.71 25.15
N CYS A 629 -40.66 -59.52 24.93
CA CYS A 629 -40.97 -58.56 26.00
C CYS A 629 -42.16 -59.07 26.84
N ASP A 630 -41.91 -59.98 27.78
CA ASP A 630 -42.91 -60.47 28.74
C ASP A 630 -42.92 -59.58 30.00
N PRO A 631 -44.09 -59.11 30.50
CA PRO A 631 -44.20 -58.28 31.71
C PRO A 631 -43.69 -58.94 33.01
N SER A 632 -43.40 -60.24 33.02
CA SER A 632 -42.78 -60.96 34.15
C SER A 632 -41.30 -60.66 34.38
N GLY A 633 -40.63 -59.94 33.47
CA GLY A 633 -39.24 -59.47 33.65
C GLY A 633 -38.15 -60.53 33.46
N MET A 634 -38.52 -61.73 33.04
CA MET A 634 -37.58 -62.82 32.74
C MET A 634 -37.32 -62.90 31.24
N ALA A 635 -36.05 -62.91 30.84
CA ALA A 635 -35.67 -63.29 29.48
C ALA A 635 -36.09 -64.75 29.28
N SER A 636 -37.17 -64.98 28.53
CA SER A 636 -37.74 -66.31 28.31
C SER A 636 -36.76 -67.27 27.63
N ARG A 637 -35.77 -66.75 26.89
CA ARG A 637 -34.55 -67.42 26.41
C ARG A 637 -33.44 -66.36 26.20
N GLY A 638 -32.16 -66.72 26.32
CA GLY A 638 -31.08 -65.80 25.92
C GLY A 638 -29.69 -66.16 26.44
N SER A 639 -28.63 -65.73 25.75
CA SER A 639 -27.24 -65.89 26.21
C SER A 639 -26.76 -64.72 27.09
N TRP A 640 -26.17 -65.05 28.23
CA TRP A 640 -25.51 -64.10 29.13
C TRP A 640 -24.02 -64.06 28.85
N THR A 641 -23.42 -62.87 28.93
CA THR A 641 -21.97 -62.73 29.03
C THR A 641 -21.63 -61.59 29.98
N SER A 642 -20.84 -61.88 31.00
CA SER A 642 -20.15 -60.91 31.84
C SER A 642 -18.67 -60.91 31.52
N ARG A 643 -18.01 -59.75 31.56
CA ARG A 643 -16.60 -59.56 31.25
C ARG A 643 -15.94 -58.57 32.22
N ASN A 644 -14.68 -58.76 32.54
CA ASN A 644 -13.84 -57.72 33.14
C ASN A 644 -12.73 -57.36 32.14
N ARG A 645 -12.66 -56.09 31.72
CA ARG A 645 -11.83 -55.63 30.58
C ARG A 645 -12.07 -56.51 29.33
N ALA A 646 -11.06 -57.28 28.90
CA ALA A 646 -11.15 -58.19 27.74
C ALA A 646 -11.55 -59.63 28.12
N GLN A 647 -11.47 -60.00 29.39
CA GLN A 647 -11.66 -61.39 29.85
C GLN A 647 -13.14 -61.68 30.12
N VAL A 648 -13.61 -62.87 29.70
CA VAL A 648 -14.96 -63.35 30.01
C VAL A 648 -14.99 -63.91 31.43
N CYS A 649 -15.91 -63.38 32.22
CA CYS A 649 -16.13 -63.65 33.63
C CYS A 649 -17.18 -64.73 33.86
N SER A 650 -18.30 -64.62 33.16
CA SER A 650 -19.35 -65.63 33.17
C SER A 650 -20.04 -65.65 31.82
N LYS A 651 -20.32 -66.82 31.25
CA LYS A 651 -21.07 -66.97 30.00
C LYS A 651 -21.96 -68.19 30.07
N GLY A 652 -23.22 -68.05 29.69
CA GLY A 652 -24.15 -69.18 29.64
C GLY A 652 -25.48 -68.76 29.03
N THR A 653 -26.51 -69.59 29.18
CA THR A 653 -27.85 -69.30 28.65
C THR A 653 -28.90 -69.28 29.76
N TYR A 654 -29.91 -68.46 29.60
CA TYR A 654 -31.13 -68.45 30.38
C TYR A 654 -32.26 -69.07 29.56
N ARG A 655 -33.17 -69.79 30.23
CA ARG A 655 -34.45 -70.27 29.70
C ARG A 655 -35.49 -70.08 30.78
N ASP A 656 -36.59 -69.41 30.45
CA ASP A 656 -37.69 -69.09 31.36
C ASP A 656 -37.21 -68.37 32.64
N GLY A 657 -36.22 -67.49 32.50
CA GLY A 657 -35.62 -66.73 33.62
C GLY A 657 -34.60 -67.48 34.48
N LEU A 658 -34.43 -68.80 34.28
CA LEU A 658 -33.52 -69.65 35.04
C LEU A 658 -32.25 -69.95 34.22
N LYS A 659 -31.09 -70.11 34.89
CA LYS A 659 -29.88 -70.57 34.20
C LYS A 659 -30.19 -71.93 33.56
N TYR A 660 -29.81 -72.09 32.30
CA TYR A 660 -30.11 -73.27 31.49
C TYR A 660 -28.91 -73.64 30.63
N GLY A 661 -28.58 -74.92 30.56
CA GLY A 661 -27.43 -75.44 29.82
C GLY A 661 -26.09 -75.09 30.46
N VAL A 662 -25.03 -75.08 29.65
CA VAL A 662 -23.66 -74.93 30.12
C VAL A 662 -23.32 -73.47 30.41
N TRP A 663 -22.93 -73.20 31.65
CA TRP A 663 -22.41 -71.94 32.16
C TRP A 663 -20.93 -72.07 32.48
N LYS A 664 -20.10 -71.19 31.94
CA LYS A 664 -18.69 -71.05 32.33
C LYS A 664 -18.56 -69.81 33.20
N GLU A 665 -18.07 -69.93 34.43
CA GLU A 665 -17.93 -68.84 35.43
C GLU A 665 -16.53 -68.86 36.03
N ARG A 666 -15.85 -67.71 36.15
CA ARG A 666 -14.59 -67.64 36.91
C ARG A 666 -14.88 -67.54 38.40
N ARG A 667 -14.11 -68.27 39.20
CA ARG A 667 -14.15 -68.17 40.67
C ARG A 667 -13.76 -66.77 41.16
N ASP A 668 -12.76 -66.15 40.53
CA ASP A 668 -12.41 -64.74 40.73
C ASP A 668 -12.27 -64.01 39.38
N CYS A 669 -13.04 -62.93 39.23
CA CYS A 669 -13.11 -62.08 38.04
C CYS A 669 -12.05 -60.98 38.00
N TRP A 670 -11.24 -60.84 39.05
CA TRP A 670 -10.21 -59.81 39.18
C TRP A 670 -8.79 -60.32 38.89
N CYS A 671 -8.66 -61.62 38.69
CA CYS A 671 -7.43 -62.28 38.32
C CYS A 671 -6.74 -61.66 37.08
N GLU A 672 -5.52 -61.15 37.27
CA GLU A 672 -4.65 -60.76 36.16
C GLU A 672 -3.87 -61.99 35.61
N ALA A 673 -3.39 -61.91 34.36
CA ALA A 673 -2.68 -63.02 33.74
C ALA A 673 -1.36 -63.30 34.47
N GLY A 674 -1.32 -64.34 35.31
CA GLY A 674 -0.13 -64.77 36.06
C GLY A 674 -0.39 -65.28 37.48
N GLU A 675 -1.56 -65.02 38.06
CA GLU A 675 -1.91 -65.50 39.41
C GLU A 675 -2.60 -66.88 39.33
N ALA A 676 -1.81 -67.94 39.20
CA ALA A 676 -2.31 -69.25 38.77
C ALA A 676 -3.18 -70.04 39.77
N SER A 677 -3.40 -69.58 41.00
CA SER A 677 -3.99 -70.46 42.04
C SER A 677 -5.48 -70.24 42.36
N ASN A 678 -6.14 -69.18 41.88
CA ASN A 678 -7.57 -68.93 42.19
C ASN A 678 -8.46 -68.52 41.00
N CYS A 679 -7.95 -68.56 39.77
CA CYS A 679 -8.65 -68.09 38.57
C CYS A 679 -9.34 -69.22 37.79
N GLU A 680 -9.73 -70.27 38.50
CA GLU A 680 -10.37 -71.46 37.92
C GLU A 680 -11.69 -71.10 37.22
N VAL A 681 -11.91 -71.70 36.05
CA VAL A 681 -13.16 -71.61 35.31
C VAL A 681 -14.04 -72.77 35.77
N ILE A 682 -15.09 -72.44 36.48
CA ILE A 682 -16.11 -73.38 36.89
C ILE A 682 -17.10 -73.51 35.73
N VAL A 683 -17.24 -74.71 35.20
CA VAL A 683 -18.26 -75.06 34.22
C VAL A 683 -19.41 -75.73 34.96
N ARG A 684 -20.58 -75.09 34.97
CA ARG A 684 -21.80 -75.55 35.62
C ARG A 684 -22.86 -75.85 34.58
N ASN A 685 -23.49 -77.01 34.66
CA ASN A 685 -24.60 -77.35 33.76
C ASN A 685 -25.93 -77.26 34.51
N TYR A 686 -26.89 -76.52 33.97
CA TYR A 686 -28.19 -76.26 34.60
C TYR A 686 -29.35 -76.90 33.81
N GLY A 687 -30.27 -77.57 34.51
CA GLY A 687 -31.40 -78.35 33.96
C GLY A 687 -32.72 -77.56 33.82
N ASN A 688 -33.84 -78.27 33.60
CA ASN A 688 -35.16 -77.68 33.33
C ASN A 688 -35.76 -76.84 34.47
N GLU A 689 -35.18 -76.85 35.67
CA GLU A 689 -35.63 -76.07 36.84
C GLU A 689 -34.41 -75.77 37.74
N GLU A 690 -33.62 -74.72 37.45
CA GLU A 690 -32.51 -74.11 38.22
C GLU A 690 -31.46 -74.99 38.96
N MET A 691 -31.60 -76.31 38.97
CA MET A 691 -30.75 -77.26 39.66
C MET A 691 -29.47 -77.46 38.88
N LEU A 692 -28.36 -77.38 39.60
CA LEU A 692 -27.03 -77.76 39.15
C LEU A 692 -27.02 -79.28 38.88
N VAL A 693 -26.86 -79.65 37.61
CA VAL A 693 -26.85 -81.04 37.14
C VAL A 693 -25.43 -81.62 37.21
N SER A 694 -24.40 -80.80 36.98
CA SER A 694 -22.99 -81.16 37.17
C SER A 694 -22.10 -79.91 37.26
N GLU A 695 -20.99 -80.03 37.98
CA GLU A 695 -19.95 -78.99 38.14
C GLU A 695 -18.59 -79.59 37.79
N GLU A 696 -17.91 -79.02 36.79
CA GLU A 696 -16.57 -79.40 36.33
C GLU A 696 -15.64 -78.18 36.42
N ILE A 697 -14.40 -78.39 36.87
CA ILE A 697 -13.38 -77.33 36.94
C ILE A 697 -12.52 -77.41 35.67
N SER A 698 -12.49 -76.32 34.91
CA SER A 698 -11.74 -76.12 33.68
C SER A 698 -10.69 -75.02 33.86
N ASN A 699 -9.56 -75.14 33.17
CA ASN A 699 -8.50 -74.13 33.17
C ASN A 699 -8.52 -73.22 31.92
N SER A 700 -9.46 -73.40 30.98
CA SER A 700 -9.52 -72.60 29.74
C SER A 700 -10.93 -72.17 29.31
N PHE A 701 -11.02 -70.91 28.85
CA PHE A 701 -12.16 -70.31 28.15
C PHE A 701 -11.85 -70.30 26.65
N ASP A 702 -12.04 -71.43 25.96
CA ASP A 702 -12.24 -71.38 24.50
C ASP A 702 -13.58 -70.70 24.17
#